data_AF-A0A4V3E220-F1
#
_entry.id   AF-A0A4V3E220-F1
#
_cell.length_a   1.000
_cell.length_b   1.000
_cell.length_c   1.000
_cell.angle_alpha   90.00
_cell.angle_beta   90.00
_cell.angle_gamma   90.00
#
_symmetry.space_group_name_H-M   'P 1'
#
loop_
_entity.id
_entity.type
_entity.pdbx_description
1 polymer ?
#
loop_
_entity_poly.entity_id
_entity_poly.type
_entity_poly.pdbx_seq_one_letter_code
_entity_poly.pdbx_strand_id
1 'polypeptide(L)'
;MKYIFNQIYLIGSFCLLVSCTAMAQKFNTHQVKSGETLESISKMYGVSTSSILQYNKEIKEGQKLRSNTILVVPGKKIVEQTNTPISNTPTSSTVTTRTNTTVVQDSVKAREPIGYTEHRVKKKETIFGITQMYNITEDELKKYNPVLYASPLQKKMDLRIPKYRAPKVEEVVENQADLEKYIVAAKETWWSIAHKYGITIERMLELNPGLSAANNYLSEGYELLMPKIAGSTVKNQVTQLYTSYTVPAKMNFYRLEKEFGVKSDEIVRLNPEITERGGLKEGMVIRIPEKKVETGEINTENYIFYEVKPKQNEFRLTRKFGMTWAELVALNPDLKDGLKAGMVLKLPKDKVGDFEVRNALVLDKVNLLDSINVGVKPKVLFLLPFRLDKLDLSNKEATEKIIDNRNSLKYSLGLYSGALVAIDSMKSLGVSIDVKTFDNQLDLGKTKQILQGEQLGGYSAVFGPLDMPSLKETAVQASRFNVPVIAPVPAKSDLSLDNVFFSYTDEEVLWKHMLDYVETNHKEETLLVIADEDNKKEKDAILERFPTAKVVVVKEEEKNIGINRDKLQTLLSDQVPNWVFVESDNYKLIASVVSILNSFNNTAFDPVLGKDKVSVRMFTTDMNSAFENDVISNTHLSNLKFTYPSVNRQVTNNSFVERYRKRFGDDPDRYAVRGFDLTYDLLLKLAYNNSLIDVSRFIGETEYSGNKFNYQRKGVAGYFNQSSYIMMIDDLRIKTIE
;
A
#
# COMPACT_ATOMS: atom_id res chain seq x y z
N MET A 1 -45.98 44.03 -44.62
CA MET A 1 -44.76 44.39 -45.39
C MET A 1 -43.87 45.28 -44.53
N LYS A 2 -42.56 45.05 -44.62
CA LYS A 2 -41.41 45.86 -44.13
C LYS A 2 -40.90 45.73 -42.69
N TYR A 3 -41.71 45.49 -41.64
CA TYR A 3 -41.13 45.47 -40.27
C TYR A 3 -40.72 44.08 -39.74
N ILE A 4 -41.44 43.01 -40.09
CA ILE A 4 -41.15 41.66 -39.57
C ILE A 4 -40.13 40.89 -40.45
N PHE A 5 -39.84 41.38 -41.65
CA PHE A 5 -38.90 40.75 -42.58
C PHE A 5 -37.48 41.35 -42.57
N ASN A 6 -37.25 42.52 -41.94
CA ASN A 6 -35.94 43.19 -41.91
C ASN A 6 -35.12 42.99 -40.63
N GLN A 7 -35.70 42.51 -39.52
CA GLN A 7 -34.93 42.22 -38.30
C GLN A 7 -34.36 40.80 -38.25
N ILE A 8 -34.92 39.86 -39.02
CA ILE A 8 -34.43 38.48 -39.11
C ILE A 8 -33.15 38.38 -39.99
N TYR A 9 -32.88 39.39 -40.83
CA TYR A 9 -31.69 39.42 -41.71
C TYR A 9 -30.46 40.16 -41.14
N LEU A 10 -30.60 41.05 -40.16
CA LEU A 10 -29.45 41.74 -39.56
C LEU A 10 -28.73 40.90 -38.49
N ILE A 11 -29.44 39.94 -37.88
CA ILE A 11 -28.90 39.03 -36.86
C ILE A 11 -28.15 37.84 -37.52
N GLY A 12 -28.45 37.53 -38.79
CA GLY A 12 -27.74 36.51 -39.58
C GLY A 12 -26.46 36.99 -40.31
N SER A 13 -26.25 38.30 -40.47
CA SER A 13 -25.14 38.84 -41.28
C SER A 13 -23.96 39.42 -40.47
N PHE A 14 -24.05 39.46 -39.14
CA PHE A 14 -22.89 39.74 -38.26
C PHE A 14 -22.63 38.58 -37.29
N CYS A 15 -22.74 37.36 -37.80
CA CYS A 15 -21.95 36.23 -37.32
C CYS A 15 -20.55 36.20 -37.97
N LEU A 16 -20.08 37.27 -38.63
CA LEU A 16 -18.93 37.13 -39.54
C LEU A 16 -17.83 38.19 -39.51
N LEU A 17 -17.81 39.15 -38.57
CA LEU A 17 -16.62 40.00 -38.41
C LEU A 17 -16.26 40.25 -36.94
N VAL A 18 -15.05 39.78 -36.58
CA VAL A 18 -14.31 40.01 -35.33
C VAL A 18 -14.66 39.07 -34.17
N SER A 19 -14.51 37.78 -34.43
CA SER A 19 -13.79 36.90 -33.53
C SER A 19 -12.42 37.52 -33.21
N CYS A 20 -12.20 37.92 -31.95
CA CYS A 20 -10.86 38.20 -31.42
C CYS A 20 -10.62 37.30 -30.20
N THR A 21 -9.74 36.33 -30.41
CA THR A 21 -9.13 35.47 -29.41
C THR A 21 -8.26 36.32 -28.47
N ALA A 22 -8.52 36.29 -27.17
CA ALA A 22 -7.60 36.86 -26.18
C ALA A 22 -6.46 35.84 -25.95
N MET A 23 -5.34 36.05 -26.63
CA MET A 23 -4.08 35.33 -26.39
C MET A 23 -3.50 35.69 -25.01
N ALA A 24 -3.20 34.68 -24.20
CA ALA A 24 -2.40 34.85 -22.99
C ALA A 24 -0.97 35.31 -23.37
N GLN A 25 -0.56 36.47 -22.87
CA GLN A 25 0.72 37.08 -23.19
C GLN A 25 1.84 36.43 -22.37
N LYS A 26 2.76 35.68 -23.01
CA LYS A 26 3.94 35.09 -22.36
C LYS A 26 4.89 36.19 -21.86
N PHE A 27 5.38 36.06 -20.63
CA PHE A 27 6.37 36.95 -20.02
C PHE A 27 7.78 36.37 -20.13
N ASN A 28 8.78 37.21 -20.37
CA ASN A 28 10.20 36.85 -20.37
C ASN A 28 10.98 37.75 -19.42
N THR A 29 12.12 37.30 -18.92
CA THR A 29 13.04 38.13 -18.11
C THR A 29 14.22 38.63 -18.95
N HIS A 30 14.59 39.91 -18.82
CA HIS A 30 15.72 40.51 -19.50
C HIS A 30 16.70 41.17 -18.52
N GLN A 31 17.96 40.72 -18.52
CA GLN A 31 19.01 41.36 -17.74
C GLN A 31 19.62 42.53 -18.52
N VAL A 32 19.41 43.75 -18.02
CA VAL A 32 19.90 45.01 -18.62
C VAL A 32 21.42 45.00 -18.70
N LYS A 33 21.99 45.29 -19.87
CA LYS A 33 23.44 45.46 -20.06
C LYS A 33 23.86 46.93 -19.93
N SER A 34 25.16 47.15 -19.70
CA SER A 34 25.70 48.50 -19.53
C SER A 34 25.46 49.36 -20.78
N GLY A 35 24.69 50.43 -20.63
CA GLY A 35 24.33 51.37 -21.71
C GLY A 35 22.94 51.15 -22.32
N GLU A 36 22.23 50.06 -21.98
CA GLU A 36 20.86 49.82 -22.46
C GLU A 36 19.83 50.72 -21.76
N THR A 37 18.80 51.12 -22.50
CA THR A 37 17.66 51.92 -22.01
C THR A 37 16.35 51.14 -22.11
N LEU A 38 15.32 51.62 -21.40
CA LEU A 38 13.98 51.04 -21.46
C LEU A 38 13.45 51.02 -22.90
N GLU A 39 13.75 52.05 -23.69
CA GLU A 39 13.39 52.16 -25.10
C GLU A 39 14.10 51.10 -25.96
N SER A 40 15.40 50.86 -25.76
CA SER A 40 16.12 49.84 -26.52
C SER A 40 15.62 48.41 -26.21
N ILE A 41 15.26 48.15 -24.95
CA ILE A 41 14.75 46.84 -24.51
C ILE A 41 13.30 46.64 -24.98
N SER A 42 12.46 47.68 -24.88
CA SER A 42 11.11 47.73 -25.46
C SER A 42 11.12 47.29 -26.93
N LYS A 43 12.06 47.83 -27.72
CA LYS A 43 12.19 47.49 -29.14
C LYS A 43 12.65 46.04 -29.36
N MET A 44 13.56 45.51 -28.53
CA MET A 44 14.05 44.12 -28.62
C MET A 44 12.96 43.07 -28.38
N TYR A 45 11.94 43.41 -27.59
CA TYR A 45 10.82 42.52 -27.26
C TYR A 45 9.53 42.91 -28.00
N GLY A 46 9.56 43.95 -28.84
CA GLY A 46 8.42 44.42 -29.62
C GLY A 46 7.26 44.93 -28.77
N VAL A 47 7.52 45.49 -27.58
CA VAL A 47 6.48 45.99 -26.65
C VAL A 47 6.73 47.43 -26.21
N SER A 48 5.72 48.13 -25.69
CA SER A 48 5.89 49.52 -25.23
C SER A 48 6.68 49.59 -23.92
N THR A 49 7.40 50.70 -23.72
CA THR A 49 8.10 51.00 -22.45
C THR A 49 7.14 51.04 -21.27
N SER A 50 5.93 51.60 -21.46
CA SER A 50 4.87 51.62 -20.45
C SER A 50 4.40 50.21 -20.04
N SER A 51 4.33 49.27 -20.98
CA SER A 51 3.98 47.88 -20.70
C SER A 51 5.06 47.19 -19.86
N ILE A 52 6.33 47.51 -20.09
CA ILE A 52 7.43 47.02 -19.26
C ILE A 52 7.32 47.62 -17.84
N LEU A 53 7.10 48.93 -17.71
CA LEU A 53 6.99 49.59 -16.40
C LEU A 53 5.81 49.09 -15.56
N GLN A 54 4.71 48.66 -16.18
CA GLN A 54 3.55 48.11 -15.47
C GLN A 54 3.89 46.86 -14.63
N TYR A 55 4.84 46.05 -15.10
CA TYR A 55 5.28 44.81 -14.46
C TYR A 55 6.59 44.95 -13.70
N ASN A 56 7.25 46.11 -13.78
CA ASN A 56 8.47 46.45 -13.05
C ASN A 56 8.25 47.78 -12.32
N LYS A 57 7.26 47.80 -11.41
CA LYS A 57 6.76 49.03 -10.74
C LYS A 57 7.81 49.71 -9.85
N GLU A 58 8.90 49.01 -9.56
CA GLU A 58 10.08 49.50 -8.88
C GLU A 58 10.95 50.45 -9.73
N ILE A 59 10.70 50.53 -11.04
CA ILE A 59 11.36 51.45 -11.98
C ILE A 59 10.37 52.51 -12.43
N LYS A 60 10.78 53.79 -12.39
CA LYS A 60 9.93 54.91 -12.82
C LYS A 60 10.23 55.33 -14.26
N GLU A 61 9.22 55.85 -14.93
CA GLU A 61 9.34 56.38 -16.30
C GLU A 61 10.40 57.48 -16.36
N GLY A 62 11.35 57.38 -17.31
CA GLY A 62 12.50 58.29 -17.46
C GLY A 62 13.70 58.00 -16.53
N GLN A 63 13.64 57.00 -15.65
CA GLN A 63 14.76 56.62 -14.79
C GLN A 63 15.82 55.83 -15.58
N LYS A 64 17.09 56.27 -15.52
CA LYS A 64 18.21 55.58 -16.19
C LYS A 64 18.40 54.17 -15.60
N LEU A 65 18.35 53.14 -16.44
CA LEU A 65 18.50 51.75 -16.03
C LEU A 65 19.95 51.43 -15.64
N ARG A 66 20.14 50.61 -14.60
CA ARG A 66 21.45 50.14 -14.15
C ARG A 66 21.75 48.77 -14.76
N SER A 67 23.01 48.55 -15.17
CA SER A 67 23.44 47.24 -15.68
C SER A 67 23.19 46.13 -14.65
N ASN A 68 22.83 44.95 -15.12
CA ASN A 68 22.42 43.74 -14.41
C ASN A 68 21.04 43.77 -13.72
N THR A 69 20.26 44.82 -13.91
CA THR A 69 18.84 44.85 -13.49
C THR A 69 18.04 43.83 -14.30
N ILE A 70 17.21 43.00 -13.68
CA ILE A 70 16.36 42.04 -14.40
C ILE A 70 14.95 42.60 -14.55
N LEU A 71 14.49 42.76 -15.78
CA LEU A 71 13.15 43.24 -16.12
C LEU A 71 12.24 42.09 -16.51
N VAL A 72 11.02 42.08 -15.99
CA VAL A 72 9.92 41.25 -16.48
C VAL A 72 9.27 41.95 -17.68
N VAL A 73 9.46 41.39 -18.87
CA VAL A 73 8.98 41.97 -20.13
C VAL A 73 7.85 41.10 -20.68
N PRO A 74 6.62 41.62 -20.83
CA PRO A 74 5.57 40.91 -21.55
C PRO A 74 5.94 40.81 -23.03
N GLY A 75 5.83 39.63 -23.65
CA GLY A 75 6.14 39.42 -25.06
C GLY A 75 7.39 38.57 -25.32
N LYS A 76 7.47 37.92 -26.49
CA LYS A 76 8.58 37.04 -26.89
C LYS A 76 9.77 37.88 -27.35
N LYS A 77 11.00 37.50 -26.98
CA LYS A 77 12.22 38.12 -27.50
C LYS A 77 12.27 37.97 -29.02
N ILE A 78 12.25 39.07 -29.77
CA ILE A 78 12.28 39.05 -31.25
C ILE A 78 13.72 39.31 -31.67
N VAL A 79 14.43 38.26 -32.05
CA VAL A 79 15.75 38.38 -32.70
C VAL A 79 15.50 38.34 -34.20
N GLU A 80 15.88 39.39 -34.93
CA GLU A 80 15.90 39.37 -36.39
C GLU A 80 16.98 38.39 -36.88
N GLN A 81 16.58 37.38 -37.67
CA GLN A 81 17.27 36.91 -38.88
C GLN A 81 16.39 35.89 -39.66
N THR A 82 15.79 36.40 -40.74
CA THR A 82 15.63 35.81 -42.10
C THR A 82 15.20 34.34 -42.34
N ASN A 83 14.05 34.21 -43.04
CA ASN A 83 13.71 33.33 -44.19
C ASN A 83 13.43 31.81 -44.02
N THR A 84 12.10 31.46 -44.04
CA THR A 84 11.33 30.53 -44.93
C THR A 84 11.73 29.02 -45.12
N PRO A 85 10.83 28.08 -45.56
CA PRO A 85 9.51 27.66 -45.02
C PRO A 85 9.10 26.14 -45.20
N ILE A 86 7.88 25.78 -44.72
CA ILE A 86 6.88 24.71 -45.14
C ILE A 86 7.10 23.22 -44.80
N SER A 87 6.17 22.57 -44.07
CA SER A 87 5.01 21.79 -44.62
C SER A 87 4.40 20.70 -43.69
N ASN A 88 3.08 20.84 -43.45
CA ASN A 88 1.98 19.84 -43.42
C ASN A 88 1.88 18.63 -42.43
N THR A 89 0.91 18.77 -41.51
CA THR A 89 -0.22 17.91 -41.01
C THR A 89 -0.64 16.64 -41.80
N PRO A 90 -1.63 15.77 -41.37
CA PRO A 90 -2.49 15.76 -40.14
C PRO A 90 -2.94 14.39 -39.51
N THR A 91 -3.78 14.49 -38.46
CA THR A 91 -4.97 13.65 -38.08
C THR A 91 -4.76 12.66 -36.91
N SER A 92 -5.37 12.71 -35.71
CA SER A 92 -6.74 12.93 -35.13
C SER A 92 -7.42 11.60 -34.75
N SER A 93 -7.86 11.45 -33.48
CA SER A 93 -9.04 10.66 -33.04
C SER A 93 -9.33 10.83 -31.52
N THR A 94 -10.63 10.83 -31.23
CA THR A 94 -11.41 11.35 -30.08
C THR A 94 -11.78 10.30 -29.02
N VAL A 95 -11.94 10.66 -27.74
CA VAL A 95 -12.80 9.95 -26.75
C VAL A 95 -13.43 10.93 -25.72
N THR A 96 -14.70 10.65 -25.40
CA THR A 96 -15.70 11.34 -24.55
C THR A 96 -15.50 11.16 -23.02
N THR A 97 -15.83 12.17 -22.20
CA THR A 97 -15.84 12.09 -20.71
C THR A 97 -17.19 12.50 -20.09
N ARG A 98 -17.64 11.77 -19.04
CA ARG A 98 -18.81 12.05 -18.20
C ARG A 98 -18.39 12.75 -16.89
N THR A 99 -19.20 13.69 -16.42
CA THR A 99 -18.99 14.53 -15.23
C THR A 99 -19.62 13.95 -13.96
N ASN A 100 -18.91 14.05 -12.83
CA ASN A 100 -19.47 13.96 -11.47
C ASN A 100 -18.86 15.10 -10.63
N THR A 101 -19.73 15.86 -9.94
CA THR A 101 -19.36 17.01 -9.09
C THR A 101 -19.58 16.64 -7.63
N THR A 102 -18.55 16.80 -6.80
CA THR A 102 -18.64 16.76 -5.33
C THR A 102 -17.91 17.98 -4.77
N VAL A 103 -18.64 18.79 -3.99
CA VAL A 103 -18.13 19.96 -3.27
C VAL A 103 -17.93 19.56 -1.81
N VAL A 104 -16.73 19.72 -1.27
CA VAL A 104 -16.47 19.71 0.17
C VAL A 104 -15.78 21.02 0.55
N GLN A 105 -16.38 21.70 1.53
CA GLN A 105 -15.93 22.97 2.10
C GLN A 105 -14.92 22.74 3.21
N ASP A 106 -13.75 23.37 3.10
CA ASP A 106 -12.84 23.61 4.23
C ASP A 106 -12.90 25.07 4.71
N SER A 107 -12.97 25.20 6.04
CA SER A 107 -12.64 26.36 6.89
C SER A 107 -13.08 27.78 6.47
N VAL A 108 -14.19 28.25 7.04
CA VAL A 108 -14.64 29.66 6.95
C VAL A 108 -13.87 30.55 7.94
N LYS A 109 -13.04 31.46 7.43
CA LYS A 109 -12.92 32.83 7.99
C LYS A 109 -13.89 33.75 7.25
N ALA A 110 -14.56 34.61 8.02
CA ALA A 110 -15.78 35.32 7.67
C ALA A 110 -15.71 36.21 6.41
N ARG A 111 -16.64 36.00 5.47
CA ARG A 111 -17.02 36.94 4.41
C ARG A 111 -18.26 37.74 4.83
N GLU A 112 -18.30 39.04 4.56
CA GLU A 112 -19.49 39.88 4.83
C GLU A 112 -20.47 39.87 3.64
N PRO A 113 -21.80 39.81 3.88
CA PRO A 113 -22.78 39.75 2.81
C PRO A 113 -22.97 41.10 2.10
N ILE A 114 -23.04 41.06 0.77
CA ILE A 114 -23.30 42.24 -0.08
C ILE A 114 -24.79 42.60 -0.17
N GLY A 115 -25.67 41.81 0.46
CA GLY A 115 -27.11 42.03 0.53
C GLY A 115 -27.85 40.82 1.11
N TYR A 116 -29.18 40.88 1.21
CA TYR A 116 -30.02 39.78 1.70
C TYR A 116 -31.17 39.47 0.73
N THR A 117 -31.76 38.29 0.84
CA THR A 117 -32.99 37.90 0.13
C THR A 117 -33.88 37.09 1.04
N GLU A 118 -35.17 37.37 1.01
CA GLU A 118 -36.15 36.63 1.81
C GLU A 118 -36.56 35.34 1.08
N HIS A 119 -36.60 34.23 1.81
CA HIS A 119 -37.03 32.92 1.32
C HIS A 119 -38.13 32.36 2.23
N ARG A 120 -39.33 32.17 1.68
CA ARG A 120 -40.45 31.55 2.40
C ARG A 120 -40.43 30.03 2.24
N VAL A 121 -40.23 29.34 3.35
CA VAL A 121 -40.09 27.87 3.42
C VAL A 121 -41.34 27.15 2.91
N LYS A 122 -41.16 26.32 1.89
CA LYS A 122 -42.18 25.46 1.28
C LYS A 122 -42.30 24.12 2.01
N LYS A 123 -43.32 23.33 1.64
CA LYS A 123 -43.56 22.01 2.23
C LYS A 123 -42.40 21.07 1.85
N LYS A 124 -41.79 20.40 2.84
CA LYS A 124 -40.67 19.45 2.72
C LYS A 124 -39.29 20.06 2.38
N GLU A 125 -39.11 21.38 2.45
CA GLU A 125 -37.76 21.95 2.37
C GLU A 125 -36.99 21.71 3.67
N THR A 126 -35.68 21.51 3.55
CA THR A 126 -34.75 21.30 4.65
C THR A 126 -33.71 22.42 4.67
N ILE A 127 -33.10 22.65 5.84
CA ILE A 127 -32.00 23.62 5.99
C ILE A 127 -30.91 23.35 4.95
N PHE A 128 -30.49 22.08 4.82
CA PHE A 128 -29.50 21.64 3.82
C PHE A 128 -29.91 21.95 2.37
N GLY A 129 -31.18 21.72 2.01
CA GLY A 129 -31.67 22.02 0.66
C GLY A 129 -31.66 23.53 0.37
N ILE A 130 -31.98 24.36 1.37
CA ILE A 130 -31.97 25.82 1.24
C ILE A 130 -30.53 26.36 1.18
N THR A 131 -29.61 25.85 1.99
CA THR A 131 -28.20 26.28 1.97
C THR A 131 -27.54 25.97 0.63
N GLN A 132 -27.85 24.80 0.04
CA GLN A 132 -27.40 24.45 -1.31
C GLN A 132 -28.02 25.34 -2.39
N MET A 133 -29.32 25.62 -2.29
CA MET A 133 -30.03 26.48 -3.25
C MET A 133 -29.41 27.88 -3.35
N TYR A 134 -28.90 28.42 -2.24
CA TYR A 134 -28.35 29.77 -2.17
C TYR A 134 -26.81 29.83 -2.08
N ASN A 135 -26.13 28.69 -2.14
CA ASN A 135 -24.67 28.57 -2.05
C ASN A 135 -24.06 29.27 -0.80
N ILE A 136 -24.67 29.01 0.35
CA ILE A 136 -24.25 29.50 1.67
C ILE A 136 -24.09 28.34 2.65
N THR A 137 -23.38 28.54 3.75
CA THR A 137 -23.29 27.51 4.81
C THR A 137 -24.50 27.53 5.73
N GLU A 138 -24.72 26.42 6.46
CA GLU A 138 -25.75 26.36 7.50
C GLU A 138 -25.49 27.38 8.63
N ASP A 139 -24.23 27.59 8.99
CA ASP A 139 -23.86 28.61 9.97
C ASP A 139 -24.11 30.03 9.46
N GLU A 140 -23.83 30.32 8.18
CA GLU A 140 -24.17 31.59 7.54
C GLU A 140 -25.69 31.81 7.51
N LEU A 141 -26.49 30.76 7.30
CA LEU A 141 -27.95 30.85 7.32
C LEU A 141 -28.48 31.10 8.74
N LYS A 142 -28.02 30.33 9.74
CA LYS A 142 -28.48 30.46 11.13
C LYS A 142 -28.05 31.77 11.78
N LYS A 143 -26.88 32.30 11.42
CA LYS A 143 -26.38 33.60 11.91
C LYS A 143 -27.36 34.75 11.66
N TYR A 144 -28.05 34.75 10.52
CA TYR A 144 -29.04 35.79 10.17
C TYR A 144 -30.49 35.35 10.40
N ASN A 145 -30.71 34.15 10.94
CA ASN A 145 -32.03 33.61 11.30
C ASN A 145 -31.99 32.93 12.68
N PRO A 146 -31.83 33.69 13.78
CA PRO A 146 -31.52 33.11 15.10
C PRO A 146 -32.61 32.16 15.65
N VAL A 147 -33.85 32.29 15.18
CA VAL A 147 -34.95 31.38 15.53
C VAL A 147 -34.64 29.91 15.22
N LEU A 148 -33.78 29.66 14.22
CA LEU A 148 -33.35 28.32 13.82
C LEU A 148 -32.42 27.63 14.84
N TYR A 149 -31.91 28.36 15.84
CA TYR A 149 -31.19 27.74 16.97
C TYR A 149 -32.13 27.15 18.03
N ALA A 150 -33.33 27.70 18.16
CA ALA A 150 -34.29 27.34 19.21
C ALA A 150 -35.47 26.50 18.69
N SER A 151 -35.70 26.45 17.38
CA SER A 151 -36.80 25.69 16.79
C SER A 151 -36.44 25.12 15.42
N PRO A 152 -36.91 23.91 15.08
CA PRO A 152 -36.68 23.33 13.76
C PRO A 152 -37.39 24.14 12.68
N LEU A 153 -36.90 24.05 11.44
CA LEU A 153 -37.44 24.76 10.29
C LEU A 153 -38.93 24.41 10.05
N GLN A 154 -39.81 25.42 10.03
CA GLN A 154 -41.25 25.22 9.85
C GLN A 154 -41.77 25.73 8.50
N LYS A 155 -42.82 25.09 7.97
CA LYS A 155 -43.49 25.51 6.73
C LYS A 155 -44.02 26.94 6.89
N LYS A 156 -43.88 27.76 5.84
CA LYS A 156 -44.28 29.18 5.77
C LYS A 156 -43.44 30.14 6.63
N MET A 157 -42.35 29.68 7.24
CA MET A 157 -41.35 30.53 7.89
C MET A 157 -40.62 31.35 6.83
N ASP A 158 -40.43 32.64 7.07
CA ASP A 158 -39.68 33.54 6.18
C ASP A 158 -38.23 33.61 6.70
N LEU A 159 -37.25 33.25 5.85
CA LEU A 159 -35.83 33.22 6.16
C LEU A 159 -35.07 34.33 5.42
N ARG A 160 -34.21 35.02 6.14
CA ARG A 160 -33.29 36.03 5.62
C ARG A 160 -31.98 35.41 5.15
N ILE A 161 -31.82 35.27 3.84
CA ILE A 161 -30.67 34.61 3.20
C ILE A 161 -29.58 35.64 2.84
N PRO A 162 -28.33 35.52 3.33
CA PRO A 162 -27.24 36.41 2.92
C PRO A 162 -26.78 36.14 1.48
N LYS A 163 -26.50 37.22 0.72
CA LYS A 163 -25.92 37.16 -0.64
C LYS A 163 -24.44 37.52 -0.58
N TYR A 164 -23.60 36.72 -1.24
CA TYR A 164 -22.17 36.97 -1.41
C TYR A 164 -21.84 37.17 -2.89
N ARG A 165 -20.76 37.92 -3.20
CA ARG A 165 -20.28 38.09 -4.58
C ARG A 165 -19.81 36.72 -5.09
N ALA A 166 -20.36 36.26 -6.21
CA ALA A 166 -20.00 34.95 -6.78
C ALA A 166 -18.50 34.91 -7.17
N PRO A 167 -17.76 33.84 -6.84
CA PRO A 167 -16.40 33.67 -7.34
C PRO A 167 -16.43 33.47 -8.87
N LYS A 168 -15.48 34.10 -9.58
CA LYS A 168 -15.22 33.77 -10.99
C LYS A 168 -14.71 32.33 -11.04
N VAL A 169 -15.43 31.46 -11.74
CA VAL A 169 -14.96 30.13 -12.11
C VAL A 169 -14.06 30.32 -13.33
N GLU A 170 -12.74 30.19 -13.14
CA GLU A 170 -11.82 29.95 -14.24
C GLU A 170 -11.72 28.43 -14.42
N GLU A 171 -12.08 27.92 -15.59
CA GLU A 171 -11.74 26.57 -16.00
C GLU A 171 -10.22 26.49 -16.15
N VAL A 172 -9.55 25.89 -15.17
CA VAL A 172 -8.15 25.49 -15.32
C VAL A 172 -8.14 24.23 -16.17
N VAL A 173 -7.82 24.38 -17.46
CA VAL A 173 -7.36 23.26 -18.28
C VAL A 173 -5.98 22.87 -17.74
N GLU A 174 -5.94 21.83 -16.92
CA GLU A 174 -4.73 21.32 -16.28
C GLU A 174 -3.82 20.71 -17.35
N ASN A 175 -2.64 21.32 -17.56
CA ASN A 175 -1.69 20.85 -18.55
C ASN A 175 -0.84 19.74 -17.90
N GLN A 176 -0.91 18.50 -18.40
CA GLN A 176 -0.13 17.34 -17.93
C GLN A 176 1.41 17.53 -17.97
N ALA A 177 1.90 18.68 -18.43
CA ALA A 177 3.33 19.01 -18.56
C ALA A 177 4.04 19.33 -17.23
N ASP A 178 3.30 19.63 -16.16
CA ASP A 178 3.85 20.08 -14.86
C ASP A 178 3.83 19.00 -13.75
N LEU A 179 3.41 17.78 -14.10
CA LEU A 179 3.44 16.61 -13.22
C LEU A 179 4.60 15.68 -13.61
N GLU A 180 5.13 14.96 -12.63
CA GLU A 180 6.08 13.87 -12.81
C GLU A 180 5.63 12.61 -12.06
N LYS A 181 6.14 11.47 -12.52
CA LYS A 181 5.95 10.18 -11.84
C LYS A 181 7.03 10.01 -10.79
N TYR A 182 6.60 9.76 -9.56
CA TYR A 182 7.47 9.42 -8.43
C TYR A 182 7.28 7.94 -8.06
N ILE A 183 8.38 7.18 -8.00
CA ILE A 183 8.35 5.79 -7.54
C ILE A 183 8.66 5.79 -6.05
N VAL A 184 7.73 5.28 -5.25
CA VAL A 184 7.87 5.17 -3.79
C VAL A 184 9.08 4.30 -3.47
N ALA A 185 10.08 4.88 -2.80
CA ALA A 185 11.25 4.14 -2.36
C ALA A 185 10.93 3.31 -1.09
N ALA A 186 11.76 2.31 -0.81
CA ALA A 186 11.68 1.54 0.42
C ALA A 186 11.59 2.47 1.64
N LYS A 187 10.64 2.19 2.55
CA LYS A 187 10.44 2.90 3.83
C LYS A 187 9.91 4.35 3.72
N GLU A 188 9.43 4.79 2.55
CA GLU A 188 8.75 6.09 2.42
C GLU A 188 7.24 6.02 2.74
N THR A 189 6.66 7.14 3.17
CA THR A 189 5.24 7.31 3.55
C THR A 189 4.62 8.49 2.79
N TRP A 190 3.30 8.66 2.82
CA TRP A 190 2.63 9.86 2.26
C TRP A 190 3.24 11.14 2.78
N TRP A 191 3.52 11.19 4.08
CA TRP A 191 4.07 12.37 4.71
C TRP A 191 5.49 12.66 4.22
N SER A 192 6.38 11.65 4.20
CA SER A 192 7.76 11.87 3.77
C SER A 192 7.83 12.32 2.32
N ILE A 193 6.94 11.82 1.46
CA ILE A 193 6.88 12.19 0.04
C ILE A 193 6.19 13.54 -0.16
N ALA A 194 5.04 13.81 0.48
CA ALA A 194 4.34 15.10 0.38
C ALA A 194 5.22 16.24 0.89
N HIS A 195 5.91 16.00 2.01
CA HIS A 195 6.88 16.91 2.58
C HIS A 195 8.10 17.14 1.66
N LYS A 196 8.64 16.07 1.05
CA LYS A 196 9.73 16.16 0.06
C LYS A 196 9.37 17.04 -1.14
N TYR A 197 8.09 17.08 -1.51
CA TYR A 197 7.56 17.87 -2.62
C TYR A 197 6.93 19.20 -2.20
N GLY A 198 6.88 19.51 -0.91
CA GLY A 198 6.29 20.75 -0.39
C GLY A 198 4.78 20.88 -0.66
N ILE A 199 4.06 19.76 -0.75
CA ILE A 199 2.60 19.75 -0.94
C ILE A 199 1.87 19.18 0.27
N THR A 200 0.58 19.49 0.41
CA THR A 200 -0.26 18.89 1.45
C THR A 200 -0.65 17.46 1.11
N ILE A 201 -1.04 16.67 2.13
CA ILE A 201 -1.53 15.30 1.93
C ILE A 201 -2.83 15.35 1.10
N GLU A 202 -3.69 16.34 1.33
CA GLU A 202 -4.90 16.55 0.56
C GLU A 202 -4.57 16.77 -0.92
N ARG A 203 -3.56 17.60 -1.23
CA ARG A 203 -3.10 17.83 -2.61
C ARG A 203 -2.48 16.57 -3.22
N MET A 204 -1.77 15.76 -2.43
CA MET A 204 -1.24 14.47 -2.87
C MET A 204 -2.37 13.49 -3.22
N LEU A 205 -3.41 13.41 -2.40
CA LEU A 205 -4.59 12.55 -2.62
C LEU A 205 -5.42 13.01 -3.83
N GLU A 206 -5.53 14.31 -4.05
CA GLU A 206 -6.14 14.88 -5.27
C GLU A 206 -5.40 14.45 -6.54
N LEU A 207 -4.07 14.48 -6.51
CA LEU A 207 -3.22 14.05 -7.64
C LEU A 207 -3.25 12.53 -7.84
N ASN A 208 -3.62 11.78 -6.79
CA ASN A 208 -3.60 10.32 -6.75
C ASN A 208 -4.94 9.75 -6.23
N PRO A 209 -6.06 9.94 -6.95
CA PRO A 209 -7.40 9.59 -6.47
C PRO A 209 -7.64 8.08 -6.25
N GLY A 210 -6.70 7.23 -6.63
CA GLY A 210 -6.68 5.80 -6.29
C GLY A 210 -6.21 5.49 -4.86
N LEU A 211 -5.67 6.49 -4.14
CA LEU A 211 -5.31 6.38 -2.74
C LEU A 211 -6.55 6.64 -1.86
N SER A 212 -6.80 5.77 -0.89
CA SER A 212 -7.92 5.93 0.05
C SER A 212 -7.51 6.74 1.26
N ALA A 213 -8.14 7.90 1.52
CA ALA A 213 -7.90 8.74 2.70
C ALA A 213 -8.03 8.02 4.07
N ALA A 214 -8.54 6.79 4.09
CA ALA A 214 -8.63 5.96 5.29
C ALA A 214 -7.38 5.09 5.56
N ASN A 215 -6.37 5.08 4.69
CA ASN A 215 -5.20 4.21 4.81
C ASN A 215 -3.90 4.90 4.37
N ASN A 216 -3.06 5.26 5.34
CA ASN A 216 -1.81 6.02 5.13
C ASN A 216 -0.62 5.19 4.59
N TYR A 217 -0.85 3.94 4.16
CA TYR A 217 0.19 3.03 3.68
C TYR A 217 0.44 3.15 2.16
N LEU A 218 1.72 3.18 1.78
CA LEU A 218 2.19 3.02 0.39
C LEU A 218 3.11 1.80 0.27
N SER A 219 2.88 0.96 -0.73
CA SER A 219 3.83 -0.10 -1.10
C SER A 219 5.06 0.50 -1.81
N GLU A 220 6.24 -0.08 -1.57
CA GLU A 220 7.43 0.21 -2.36
C GLU A 220 7.18 -0.07 -3.84
N GLY A 221 7.74 0.76 -4.72
CA GLY A 221 7.55 0.64 -6.16
C GLY A 221 6.21 1.20 -6.68
N TYR A 222 5.34 1.70 -5.80
CA TYR A 222 4.09 2.35 -6.21
C TYR A 222 4.40 3.66 -6.96
N GLU A 223 3.71 3.90 -8.07
CA GLU A 223 3.86 5.13 -8.86
C GLU A 223 2.86 6.21 -8.38
N LEU A 224 3.38 7.38 -8.00
CA LEU A 224 2.61 8.56 -7.63
C LEU A 224 2.77 9.66 -8.69
N LEU A 225 1.71 10.41 -8.94
CA LEU A 225 1.76 11.68 -9.65
C LEU A 225 2.06 12.80 -8.67
N MET A 226 3.17 13.51 -8.91
CA MET A 226 3.67 14.59 -8.06
C MET A 226 3.98 15.84 -8.89
N PRO A 227 3.93 17.06 -8.34
CA PRO A 227 4.27 18.27 -9.08
C PRO A 227 5.78 18.40 -9.29
N LYS A 228 6.19 18.94 -10.44
CA LYS A 228 7.60 19.28 -10.68
C LYS A 228 8.03 20.44 -9.79
N ILE A 229 9.12 20.26 -9.05
CA ILE A 229 9.70 21.31 -8.21
C ILE A 229 10.37 22.36 -9.12
N ALA A 230 9.92 23.62 -9.03
CA ALA A 230 10.43 24.71 -9.87
C ALA A 230 11.93 24.94 -9.62
N GLY A 231 12.76 24.75 -10.66
CA GLY A 231 14.23 24.89 -10.60
C GLY A 231 15.02 23.58 -10.66
N SER A 232 14.36 22.41 -10.64
CA SER A 232 15.02 21.10 -10.75
C SER A 232 15.37 20.73 -12.20
N THR A 233 16.29 21.48 -12.82
CA THR A 233 16.96 21.02 -14.05
C THR A 233 18.47 21.23 -13.99
N VAL A 234 19.14 20.85 -12.89
CA VAL A 234 20.59 20.59 -12.89
C VAL A 234 20.94 19.56 -11.81
N LYS A 235 21.78 18.57 -12.14
CA LYS A 235 22.37 17.62 -11.17
C LYS A 235 23.28 18.35 -10.17
N ASN A 236 23.18 17.97 -8.89
CA ASN A 236 24.12 18.27 -7.79
C ASN A 236 24.25 19.73 -7.33
N GLN A 237 23.19 20.29 -6.73
CA GLN A 237 23.34 21.49 -5.88
C GLN A 237 22.46 21.37 -4.62
N VAL A 238 23.07 21.60 -3.45
CA VAL A 238 22.36 21.65 -2.16
C VAL A 238 21.69 23.02 -2.05
N THR A 239 20.36 23.05 -2.13
CA THR A 239 19.54 24.26 -2.02
C THR A 239 19.38 24.69 -0.56
N GLN A 240 19.55 25.99 -0.29
CA GLN A 240 19.30 26.60 1.02
C GLN A 240 17.92 27.27 1.00
N LEU A 241 17.01 26.82 1.86
CA LEU A 241 15.65 27.34 1.99
C LEU A 241 15.65 28.73 2.66
N TYR A 242 14.71 29.60 2.30
CA TYR A 242 14.51 30.90 2.94
C TYR A 242 13.03 31.22 3.09
N THR A 243 12.69 31.89 4.18
CA THR A 243 11.36 32.41 4.48
C THR A 243 11.34 33.93 4.29
N SER A 244 10.24 34.49 3.79
CA SER A 244 10.06 35.95 3.68
C SER A 244 9.46 36.51 4.96
N TYR A 245 10.11 37.51 5.55
CA TYR A 245 9.72 38.12 6.81
C TYR A 245 9.55 39.63 6.66
N THR A 246 8.37 40.14 7.05
CA THR A 246 8.10 41.58 7.07
C THR A 246 8.53 42.16 8.41
N VAL A 247 9.49 43.07 8.40
CA VAL A 247 10.11 43.68 9.58
C VAL A 247 9.07 44.52 10.34
N PRO A 248 8.65 44.13 11.56
CA PRO A 248 7.70 44.91 12.35
C PRO A 248 8.36 46.11 13.04
N ALA A 249 7.54 46.97 13.65
CA ALA A 249 8.00 48.15 14.40
C ALA A 249 9.04 47.79 15.46
N LYS A 250 10.14 48.57 15.53
CA LYS A 250 11.24 48.41 16.50
C LYS A 250 12.03 47.09 16.38
N MET A 251 11.94 46.38 15.26
CA MET A 251 12.77 45.22 14.97
C MET A 251 14.19 45.65 14.54
N ASN A 252 15.22 44.94 15.01
CA ASN A 252 16.62 45.18 14.63
C ASN A 252 17.38 43.86 14.45
N PHE A 253 18.59 43.92 13.91
CA PHE A 253 19.39 42.73 13.62
C PHE A 253 19.64 41.84 14.84
N TYR A 254 19.87 42.43 16.02
CA TYR A 254 20.06 41.66 17.25
C TYR A 254 18.82 40.83 17.62
N ARG A 255 17.61 41.38 17.44
CA ARG A 255 16.36 40.64 17.67
C ARG A 255 16.12 39.57 16.60
N LEU A 256 16.42 39.87 15.34
CA LEU A 256 16.35 38.88 14.25
C LEU A 256 17.30 37.71 14.49
N GLU A 257 18.52 37.97 14.95
CA GLU A 257 19.49 36.93 15.29
C GLU A 257 19.05 36.08 16.48
N LYS A 258 18.44 36.70 17.50
CA LYS A 258 17.89 35.97 18.65
C LYS A 258 16.65 35.15 18.32
N GLU A 259 15.80 35.63 17.41
CA GLU A 259 14.52 35.01 17.03
C GLU A 259 14.70 33.91 15.98
N PHE A 260 15.56 34.12 14.98
CA PHE A 260 15.74 33.20 13.86
C PHE A 260 17.07 32.43 13.91
N GLY A 261 17.98 32.77 14.84
CA GLY A 261 19.27 32.08 15.00
C GLY A 261 20.24 32.29 13.83
N VAL A 262 20.03 33.34 13.03
CA VAL A 262 20.80 33.71 11.82
C VAL A 262 21.61 34.97 12.08
N LYS A 263 22.88 34.99 11.69
CA LYS A 263 23.74 36.17 11.88
C LYS A 263 23.36 37.32 10.95
N SER A 264 23.58 38.55 11.42
CA SER A 264 23.22 39.76 10.68
C SER A 264 23.89 39.90 9.31
N ASP A 265 25.14 39.44 9.18
CA ASP A 265 25.89 39.45 7.92
C ASP A 265 25.27 38.53 6.86
N GLU A 266 24.74 37.38 7.28
CA GLU A 266 24.03 36.44 6.42
C GLU A 266 22.66 36.98 5.96
N ILE A 267 21.94 37.68 6.85
CA ILE A 267 20.70 38.39 6.48
C ILE A 267 21.00 39.52 5.49
N VAL A 268 22.06 40.30 5.71
CA VAL A 268 22.46 41.38 4.78
C VAL A 268 22.94 40.82 3.44
N ARG A 269 23.60 39.67 3.42
CA ARG A 269 24.02 38.98 2.18
C ARG A 269 22.83 38.58 1.31
N LEU A 270 21.74 38.13 1.93
CA LEU A 270 20.52 37.72 1.23
C LEU A 270 19.60 38.90 0.87
N ASN A 271 19.84 40.07 1.48
CA ASN A 271 19.04 41.29 1.33
C ASN A 271 19.97 42.52 1.22
N PRO A 272 20.77 42.63 0.15
CA PRO A 272 21.75 43.71 -0.02
C PRO A 272 21.12 45.11 -0.01
N GLU A 273 19.82 45.22 -0.31
CA GLU A 273 19.03 46.45 -0.21
C GLU A 273 18.98 47.06 1.21
N ILE A 274 19.31 46.29 2.25
CA ILE A 274 19.39 46.80 3.64
C ILE A 274 20.55 47.79 3.77
N THR A 275 21.68 47.50 3.14
CA THR A 275 22.87 48.37 3.15
C THR A 275 22.62 49.63 2.32
N GLU A 276 21.94 49.50 1.18
CA GLU A 276 21.63 50.62 0.28
C GLU A 276 20.63 51.63 0.87
N ARG A 277 19.78 51.21 1.81
CA ARG A 277 18.78 52.05 2.48
C ARG A 277 19.24 52.62 3.82
N GLY A 278 20.49 52.39 4.21
CA GLY A 278 21.07 52.90 5.45
C GLY A 278 20.69 52.10 6.69
N GLY A 279 20.37 50.81 6.55
CA GLY A 279 20.02 49.90 7.65
C GLY A 279 18.60 49.33 7.55
N LEU A 280 18.30 48.39 8.45
CA LEU A 280 17.01 47.68 8.49
C LEU A 280 15.88 48.65 8.90
N LYS A 281 14.78 48.68 8.13
CA LYS A 281 13.64 49.58 8.38
C LYS A 281 12.34 48.81 8.57
N GLU A 282 11.45 49.37 9.38
CA GLU A 282 10.08 48.86 9.58
C GLU A 282 9.31 48.78 8.26
N GLY A 283 8.54 47.71 8.09
CA GLY A 283 7.75 47.40 6.89
C GLY A 283 8.55 46.77 5.74
N MET A 284 9.87 46.61 5.89
CA MET A 284 10.71 45.97 4.89
C MET A 284 10.45 44.47 4.83
N VAL A 285 10.31 43.88 3.65
CA VAL A 285 10.24 42.42 3.49
C VAL A 285 11.65 41.92 3.22
N ILE A 286 12.19 41.10 4.14
CA ILE A 286 13.53 40.54 4.06
C ILE A 286 13.45 39.01 3.96
N ARG A 287 14.40 38.41 3.26
CA ARG A 287 14.61 36.97 3.14
C ARG A 287 15.49 36.50 4.29
N ILE A 288 14.93 35.68 5.16
CA ILE A 288 15.67 35.07 6.27
C ILE A 288 15.95 33.61 5.87
N PRO A 289 17.21 33.16 5.85
CA PRO A 289 17.51 31.77 5.54
C PRO A 289 16.94 30.90 6.65
N GLU A 290 16.23 29.85 6.26
CA GLU A 290 15.85 28.83 7.21
C GLU A 290 17.13 28.11 7.60
N LYS A 291 17.57 28.37 8.83
CA LYS A 291 18.60 27.54 9.44
C LYS A 291 18.04 26.13 9.35
N LYS A 292 18.76 25.24 8.65
CA LYS A 292 18.49 23.80 8.73
C LYS A 292 18.37 23.50 10.21
N VAL A 293 17.15 23.27 10.69
CA VAL A 293 16.99 22.32 11.78
C VAL A 293 17.65 21.09 11.17
N GLU A 294 18.77 20.68 11.73
CA GLU A 294 19.24 19.32 11.52
C GLU A 294 18.11 18.44 12.06
N THR A 295 17.11 18.20 11.22
CA THR A 295 16.28 17.03 11.30
C THR A 295 17.29 15.92 11.13
N GLY A 296 17.72 15.36 12.26
CA GLY A 296 18.45 14.12 12.26
C GLY A 296 17.76 13.19 11.27
N GLU A 297 18.56 12.46 10.51
CA GLU A 297 18.10 11.26 9.82
C GLU A 297 17.00 10.63 10.67
N ILE A 298 15.79 10.53 10.12
CA ILE A 298 14.72 9.83 10.81
C ILE A 298 15.26 8.43 11.02
N ASN A 299 15.76 8.15 12.22
CA ASN A 299 16.36 6.89 12.55
C ASN A 299 15.22 5.88 12.64
N THR A 300 14.90 5.29 11.48
CA THR A 300 13.96 4.18 11.31
C THR A 300 14.57 2.86 11.74
N GLU A 301 15.84 2.84 12.16
CA GLU A 301 16.50 1.66 12.70
C GLU A 301 15.97 1.34 14.10
N ASN A 302 15.73 2.36 14.93
CA ASN A 302 15.35 2.19 16.34
C ASN A 302 13.90 2.58 16.69
N TYR A 303 13.21 3.31 15.81
CA TYR A 303 11.88 3.84 16.08
C TYR A 303 10.85 3.45 15.02
N ILE A 304 9.60 3.41 15.43
CA ILE A 304 8.41 3.21 14.59
C ILE A 304 7.33 4.25 14.93
N PHE A 305 6.34 4.40 14.06
CA PHE A 305 5.38 5.50 14.08
C PHE A 305 3.95 4.98 14.14
N TYR A 306 3.10 5.55 14.98
CA TYR A 306 1.71 5.13 15.18
C TYR A 306 0.74 6.29 14.99
N GLU A 307 -0.27 6.15 14.13
CA GLU A 307 -1.32 7.16 13.98
C GLU A 307 -2.46 6.94 14.99
N VAL A 308 -2.79 8.00 15.73
CA VAL A 308 -3.86 8.03 16.71
C VAL A 308 -5.21 7.97 15.99
N LYS A 309 -5.95 6.88 16.18
CA LYS A 309 -7.27 6.68 15.59
C LYS A 309 -8.35 7.53 16.27
N PRO A 310 -9.48 7.84 15.59
CA PRO A 310 -10.62 8.49 16.21
C PRO A 310 -11.09 7.79 17.48
N LYS A 311 -11.44 8.56 18.52
CA LYS A 311 -11.93 8.09 19.83
C LYS A 311 -10.90 7.33 20.69
N GLN A 312 -9.61 7.39 20.37
CA GLN A 312 -8.54 6.93 21.27
C GLN A 312 -8.25 7.96 22.36
N ASN A 313 -7.76 7.48 23.50
CA ASN A 313 -7.40 8.31 24.64
C ASN A 313 -6.08 7.82 25.27
N GLU A 314 -5.49 8.67 26.10
CA GLU A 314 -4.22 8.43 26.80
C GLU A 314 -4.15 7.04 27.44
N PHE A 315 -5.16 6.69 28.26
CA PHE A 315 -5.19 5.42 28.99
C PHE A 315 -5.17 4.20 28.07
N ARG A 316 -5.87 4.24 26.93
CA ARG A 316 -5.85 3.15 25.97
C ARG A 316 -4.50 3.05 25.27
N LEU A 317 -3.86 4.18 24.93
CA LEU A 317 -2.57 4.19 24.24
C LEU A 317 -1.44 3.69 25.15
N THR A 318 -1.35 4.17 26.39
CA THR A 318 -0.31 3.75 27.34
C THR A 318 -0.41 2.26 27.67
N ARG A 319 -1.63 1.75 27.90
CA ARG A 319 -1.87 0.31 28.10
C ARG A 319 -1.54 -0.52 26.86
N LYS A 320 -1.81 0.02 25.67
CA LYS A 320 -1.58 -0.61 24.38
C LYS A 320 -0.09 -0.70 24.01
N PHE A 321 0.70 0.30 24.37
CA PHE A 321 2.13 0.36 24.09
C PHE A 321 3.01 -0.14 25.25
N GLY A 322 2.42 -0.49 26.38
CA GLY A 322 3.17 -0.92 27.57
C GLY A 322 4.14 0.13 28.10
N MET A 323 3.81 1.41 27.92
CA MET A 323 4.63 2.56 28.36
C MET A 323 3.77 3.58 29.10
N THR A 324 4.42 4.36 29.97
CA THR A 324 3.76 5.45 30.69
C THR A 324 3.50 6.63 29.76
N TRP A 325 2.53 7.47 30.14
CA TRP A 325 2.26 8.70 29.39
C TRP A 325 3.46 9.64 29.37
N ALA A 326 4.22 9.69 30.47
CA ALA A 326 5.43 10.50 30.56
C ALA A 326 6.52 10.05 29.57
N GLU A 327 6.73 8.75 29.41
CA GLU A 327 7.66 8.20 28.41
C GLU A 327 7.18 8.49 26.98
N LEU A 328 5.88 8.37 26.73
CA LEU A 328 5.29 8.67 25.42
C LEU A 328 5.41 10.16 25.05
N VAL A 329 5.19 11.06 26.01
CA VAL A 329 5.37 12.53 25.86
C VAL A 329 6.86 12.90 25.72
N ALA A 330 7.77 12.18 26.38
CA ALA A 330 9.21 12.40 26.22
C ALA A 330 9.67 12.10 24.78
N LEU A 331 9.07 11.08 24.16
CA LEU A 331 9.31 10.75 22.75
C LEU A 331 8.54 11.65 21.78
N ASN A 332 7.41 12.22 22.21
CA ASN A 332 6.49 13.02 21.41
C ASN A 332 6.10 14.31 22.15
N PRO A 333 6.98 15.34 22.16
CA PRO A 333 6.75 16.56 22.93
C PRO A 333 5.43 17.28 22.61
N ASP A 334 4.94 17.16 21.38
CA ASP A 334 3.68 17.74 20.89
C ASP A 334 2.44 17.20 21.62
N LEU A 335 2.56 16.07 22.33
CA LEU A 335 1.47 15.53 23.17
C LEU A 335 1.12 16.43 24.36
N LYS A 336 1.98 17.39 24.70
CA LYS A 336 1.68 18.40 25.74
C LYS A 336 0.46 19.26 25.39
N ASP A 337 0.16 19.41 24.09
CA ASP A 337 -1.00 20.16 23.60
C ASP A 337 -2.28 19.30 23.46
N GLY A 338 -2.21 18.06 23.96
CA GLY A 338 -3.32 17.11 23.98
C GLY A 338 -3.34 16.15 22.79
N LEU A 339 -3.89 14.95 23.02
CA LEU A 339 -4.00 13.89 22.02
C LEU A 339 -5.11 14.21 21.00
N LYS A 340 -4.76 14.24 19.71
CA LYS A 340 -5.71 14.46 18.60
C LYS A 340 -5.75 13.25 17.67
N ALA A 341 -6.94 12.95 17.13
CA ALA A 341 -7.06 11.93 16.08
C ALA A 341 -6.28 12.38 14.83
N GLY A 342 -5.58 11.45 14.18
CA GLY A 342 -4.65 11.72 13.08
C GLY A 342 -3.24 12.12 13.52
N MET A 343 -2.99 12.31 14.82
CA MET A 343 -1.64 12.59 15.32
C MET A 343 -0.75 11.35 15.19
N VAL A 344 0.51 11.53 14.78
CA VAL A 344 1.47 10.42 14.64
C VAL A 344 2.45 10.42 15.81
N LEU A 345 2.59 9.27 16.46
CA LEU A 345 3.42 9.06 17.65
C LEU A 345 4.64 8.22 17.31
N LYS A 346 5.82 8.71 17.66
CA LYS A 346 7.09 8.00 17.67
C LYS A 346 7.15 7.02 18.86
N LEU A 347 7.47 5.76 18.58
CA LEU A 347 7.56 4.66 19.52
C LEU A 347 8.90 3.90 19.37
N PRO A 348 9.48 3.33 20.45
CA PRO A 348 10.65 2.46 20.38
C PRO A 348 10.29 1.08 19.82
N LYS A 349 11.12 0.48 18.96
CA LYS A 349 10.86 -0.85 18.37
C LYS A 349 10.76 -1.98 19.39
N ASP A 350 11.53 -1.93 20.46
CA ASP A 350 11.64 -2.95 21.49
C ASP A 350 10.44 -3.00 22.46
N LYS A 351 9.54 -2.01 22.39
CA LYS A 351 8.36 -1.89 23.27
C LYS A 351 7.04 -2.17 22.56
N VAL A 352 7.09 -2.64 21.33
CA VAL A 352 5.91 -2.83 20.49
C VAL A 352 5.61 -4.32 20.45
N GLY A 353 4.59 -4.73 21.21
CA GLY A 353 4.11 -6.13 21.31
C GLY A 353 3.51 -6.68 20.00
N ASP A 354 2.26 -7.13 20.03
CA ASP A 354 1.57 -7.86 18.94
C ASP A 354 1.25 -7.06 17.65
N PHE A 355 2.04 -6.05 17.27
CA PHE A 355 1.73 -5.19 16.13
C PHE A 355 2.39 -5.66 14.82
N GLU A 356 1.74 -5.35 13.69
CA GLU A 356 2.42 -5.40 12.39
C GLU A 356 3.16 -4.09 12.14
N VAL A 357 4.46 -4.17 11.88
CA VAL A 357 5.28 -3.03 11.48
C VAL A 357 5.44 -3.06 9.95
N ARG A 358 4.89 -2.07 9.25
CA ARG A 358 5.05 -1.90 7.81
C ARG A 358 5.65 -0.53 7.51
N ASN A 359 6.79 -0.46 6.83
CA ASN A 359 7.46 0.80 6.49
C ASN A 359 7.66 1.74 7.70
N ALA A 360 8.09 1.18 8.84
CA ALA A 360 8.21 1.87 10.13
C ALA A 360 6.89 2.40 10.73
N LEU A 361 5.72 2.05 10.18
CA LEU A 361 4.40 2.37 10.72
C LEU A 361 3.81 1.17 11.45
N VAL A 362 3.35 1.39 12.68
CA VAL A 362 2.66 0.41 13.52
C VAL A 362 1.20 0.40 13.12
N LEU A 363 0.79 -0.66 12.43
CA LEU A 363 -0.62 -0.91 12.14
C LEU A 363 -1.20 -1.78 13.25
N ASP A 364 -2.41 -1.46 13.68
CA ASP A 364 -3.19 -2.41 14.47
C ASP A 364 -3.41 -3.65 13.62
N LYS A 365 -3.12 -4.84 14.16
CA LYS A 365 -3.66 -6.09 13.59
C LYS A 365 -5.17 -5.88 13.47
N VAL A 366 -5.68 -5.86 12.23
CA VAL A 366 -7.12 -5.72 11.98
C VAL A 366 -7.75 -6.99 12.50
N ASN A 367 -8.34 -6.94 13.69
CA ASN A 367 -9.17 -8.03 14.16
C ASN A 367 -10.50 -7.97 13.40
N LEU A 368 -10.57 -8.72 12.30
CA LEU A 368 -11.75 -8.81 11.45
C LEU A 368 -13.03 -9.07 12.24
N LEU A 369 -12.94 -9.84 13.34
CA LEU A 369 -14.08 -10.19 14.20
C LEU A 369 -14.73 -8.96 14.84
N ASP A 370 -13.94 -7.95 15.20
CA ASP A 370 -14.44 -6.74 15.88
C ASP A 370 -15.10 -5.76 14.91
N SER A 371 -14.94 -5.98 13.60
CA SER A 371 -15.39 -5.07 12.54
C SER A 371 -16.36 -5.71 11.55
N ILE A 372 -16.89 -6.90 11.86
CA ILE A 372 -17.89 -7.55 11.00
C ILE A 372 -19.17 -6.73 10.91
N ASN A 373 -19.74 -6.62 9.71
CA ASN A 373 -21.05 -6.02 9.48
C ASN A 373 -22.09 -7.13 9.28
N VAL A 374 -22.88 -7.40 10.33
CA VAL A 374 -23.95 -8.41 10.30
C VAL A 374 -25.06 -8.12 9.29
N GLY A 375 -25.15 -6.88 8.79
CA GLY A 375 -26.07 -6.50 7.71
C GLY A 375 -25.61 -6.98 6.33
N VAL A 376 -24.33 -7.29 6.17
CA VAL A 376 -23.79 -7.88 4.94
C VAL A 376 -24.18 -9.36 4.89
N LYS A 377 -24.64 -9.81 3.72
CA LYS A 377 -25.01 -11.20 3.46
C LYS A 377 -24.18 -11.75 2.30
N PRO A 378 -22.98 -12.28 2.58
CA PRO A 378 -22.12 -12.82 1.53
C PRO A 378 -22.82 -13.97 0.80
N LYS A 379 -22.70 -14.00 -0.53
CA LYS A 379 -23.15 -15.13 -1.35
C LYS A 379 -21.95 -15.86 -1.93
N VAL A 380 -21.72 -17.10 -1.54
CA VAL A 380 -20.51 -17.85 -1.92
C VAL A 380 -20.88 -19.08 -2.75
N LEU A 381 -20.18 -19.25 -3.88
CA LEU A 381 -20.28 -20.44 -4.72
C LEU A 381 -19.14 -21.40 -4.39
N PHE A 382 -19.45 -22.62 -3.96
CA PHE A 382 -18.47 -23.70 -3.87
C PHE A 382 -18.53 -24.55 -5.15
N LEU A 383 -17.41 -24.62 -5.84
CA LEU A 383 -17.27 -25.42 -7.06
C LEU A 383 -16.16 -26.44 -6.82
N LEU A 384 -16.54 -27.63 -6.33
CA LEU A 384 -15.60 -28.66 -5.88
C LEU A 384 -15.90 -30.01 -6.55
N PRO A 385 -14.88 -30.83 -6.87
CA PRO A 385 -15.08 -32.12 -7.51
C PRO A 385 -15.43 -33.18 -6.46
N PHE A 386 -16.70 -33.29 -6.09
CA PHE A 386 -17.22 -34.35 -5.21
C PHE A 386 -17.31 -35.70 -5.92
N ARG A 387 -17.17 -35.73 -7.25
CA ARG A 387 -17.12 -36.96 -8.05
C ARG A 387 -18.28 -37.90 -7.73
N LEU A 388 -19.47 -37.34 -7.53
CA LEU A 388 -20.68 -38.14 -7.24
C LEU A 388 -20.99 -39.09 -8.41
N ASP A 389 -20.48 -38.79 -9.61
CA ASP A 389 -20.51 -39.67 -10.79
C ASP A 389 -19.72 -40.97 -10.62
N LYS A 390 -18.82 -41.05 -9.64
CA LYS A 390 -17.96 -42.21 -9.35
C LYS A 390 -18.30 -42.90 -8.03
N LEU A 391 -19.30 -42.43 -7.29
CA LEU A 391 -19.66 -42.96 -5.99
C LEU A 391 -20.98 -43.71 -6.05
N ASP A 392 -21.00 -44.91 -5.47
CA ASP A 392 -22.23 -45.63 -5.21
C ASP A 392 -22.57 -45.49 -3.73
N LEU A 393 -23.39 -44.49 -3.41
CA LEU A 393 -23.79 -44.18 -2.03
C LEU A 393 -24.64 -45.30 -1.39
N SER A 394 -25.09 -46.29 -2.16
CA SER A 394 -25.74 -47.48 -1.61
C SER A 394 -24.74 -48.51 -1.07
N ASN A 395 -23.48 -48.47 -1.52
CA ASN A 395 -22.41 -49.35 -1.09
C ASN A 395 -21.35 -48.58 -0.30
N LYS A 396 -21.49 -48.60 1.03
CA LYS A 396 -20.61 -47.90 1.96
C LYS A 396 -19.14 -48.32 1.82
N GLU A 397 -18.86 -49.63 1.84
CA GLU A 397 -17.48 -50.15 1.82
C GLU A 397 -16.76 -49.79 0.51
N ALA A 398 -17.43 -49.92 -0.63
CA ALA A 398 -16.86 -49.53 -1.91
C ALA A 398 -16.60 -48.01 -1.99
N THR A 399 -17.55 -47.21 -1.49
CA THR A 399 -17.43 -45.76 -1.44
C THR A 399 -16.27 -45.30 -0.55
N GLU A 400 -16.11 -45.88 0.64
CA GLU A 400 -14.99 -45.60 1.54
C GLU A 400 -13.64 -45.88 0.85
N LYS A 401 -13.48 -47.05 0.22
CA LYS A 401 -12.27 -47.38 -0.55
C LYS A 401 -12.00 -46.39 -1.68
N ILE A 402 -13.03 -45.89 -2.36
CA ILE A 402 -12.86 -44.92 -3.45
C ILE A 402 -12.40 -43.56 -2.88
N ILE A 403 -12.96 -43.12 -1.75
CA ILE A 403 -12.55 -41.90 -1.07
C ILE A 403 -11.09 -42.02 -0.60
N ASP A 404 -10.73 -43.14 0.02
CA ASP A 404 -9.38 -43.37 0.56
C ASP A 404 -8.30 -43.45 -0.53
N ASN A 405 -8.64 -43.87 -1.74
CA ASN A 405 -7.68 -44.00 -2.83
C ASN A 405 -7.67 -42.80 -3.78
N ARG A 406 -8.59 -41.84 -3.65
CA ARG A 406 -8.66 -40.68 -4.54
C ARG A 406 -8.36 -39.38 -3.81
N ASN A 407 -7.19 -38.82 -4.10
CA ASN A 407 -6.79 -37.52 -3.58
C ASN A 407 -7.85 -36.43 -3.84
N SER A 408 -8.40 -36.33 -5.05
CA SER A 408 -9.44 -35.32 -5.37
C SER A 408 -10.66 -35.38 -4.44
N LEU A 409 -11.08 -36.57 -4.02
CA LEU A 409 -12.16 -36.73 -3.05
C LEU A 409 -11.75 -36.31 -1.64
N LYS A 410 -10.56 -36.74 -1.18
CA LYS A 410 -10.01 -36.32 0.11
C LYS A 410 -9.92 -34.79 0.22
N TYR A 411 -9.39 -34.13 -0.81
CA TYR A 411 -9.31 -32.67 -0.88
C TYR A 411 -10.71 -32.04 -0.86
N SER A 412 -11.63 -32.44 -1.75
CA SER A 412 -12.98 -31.85 -1.84
C SER A 412 -13.78 -32.02 -0.54
N LEU A 413 -13.80 -33.22 0.03
CA LEU A 413 -14.56 -33.53 1.25
C LEU A 413 -13.94 -32.87 2.48
N GLY A 414 -12.61 -32.89 2.59
CA GLY A 414 -11.89 -32.17 3.65
C GLY A 414 -12.19 -30.67 3.59
N LEU A 415 -11.90 -30.02 2.45
CA LEU A 415 -12.15 -28.58 2.27
C LEU A 415 -13.61 -28.21 2.58
N TYR A 416 -14.57 -28.98 2.08
CA TYR A 416 -15.99 -28.69 2.29
C TYR A 416 -16.44 -28.94 3.73
N SER A 417 -16.00 -30.03 4.37
CA SER A 417 -16.34 -30.31 5.78
C SER A 417 -15.80 -29.23 6.73
N GLY A 418 -14.57 -28.74 6.49
CA GLY A 418 -14.02 -27.59 7.19
C GLY A 418 -14.81 -26.30 6.93
N ALA A 419 -15.13 -26.02 5.67
CA ALA A 419 -15.91 -24.85 5.26
C ALA A 419 -17.29 -24.79 5.96
N LEU A 420 -17.94 -25.95 6.12
CA LEU A 420 -19.22 -26.07 6.81
C LEU A 420 -19.11 -25.64 8.30
N VAL A 421 -18.01 -25.97 8.98
CA VAL A 421 -17.77 -25.52 10.37
C VAL A 421 -17.46 -24.01 10.42
N ALA A 422 -16.80 -23.47 9.39
CA ALA A 422 -16.56 -22.02 9.28
C ALA A 422 -17.88 -21.25 9.08
N ILE A 423 -18.77 -21.75 8.22
CA ILE A 423 -20.10 -21.18 8.00
C ILE A 423 -20.93 -21.20 9.29
N ASP A 424 -20.94 -22.32 10.04
CA ASP A 424 -21.60 -22.39 11.35
C ASP A 424 -21.00 -21.38 12.34
N SER A 425 -19.68 -21.21 12.32
CA SER A 425 -18.96 -20.26 13.18
C SER A 425 -19.38 -18.82 12.84
N MET A 426 -19.46 -18.46 11.56
CA MET A 426 -19.95 -17.15 11.12
C MET A 426 -21.43 -16.91 11.46
N LYS A 427 -22.26 -17.96 11.35
CA LYS A 427 -23.67 -17.90 11.78
C LYS A 427 -23.79 -17.62 13.28
N SER A 428 -22.92 -18.18 14.11
CA SER A 428 -22.89 -17.90 15.55
C SER A 428 -22.52 -16.45 15.88
N LEU A 429 -21.83 -15.76 14.95
CA LEU A 429 -21.52 -14.33 15.02
C LEU A 429 -22.65 -13.43 14.46
N GLY A 430 -23.78 -14.01 14.05
CA GLY A 430 -24.92 -13.27 13.51
C GLY A 430 -24.83 -12.93 12.02
N VAL A 431 -23.79 -13.40 11.32
CA VAL A 431 -23.65 -13.18 9.86
C VAL A 431 -24.44 -14.23 9.11
N SER A 432 -25.36 -13.79 8.24
CA SER A 432 -26.10 -14.67 7.35
C SER A 432 -25.32 -14.87 6.04
N ILE A 433 -25.17 -16.11 5.58
CA ILE A 433 -24.41 -16.45 4.38
C ILE A 433 -25.31 -17.24 3.44
N ASP A 434 -25.38 -16.83 2.18
CA ASP A 434 -26.01 -17.59 1.09
C ASP A 434 -24.94 -18.48 0.45
N VAL A 435 -25.16 -19.80 0.43
CA VAL A 435 -24.17 -20.77 -0.06
C VAL A 435 -24.82 -21.63 -1.14
N LYS A 436 -24.15 -21.71 -2.29
CA LYS A 436 -24.49 -22.67 -3.33
C LYS A 436 -23.28 -23.59 -3.58
N THR A 437 -23.53 -24.87 -3.75
CA THR A 437 -22.47 -25.87 -3.92
C THR A 437 -22.76 -26.73 -5.15
N PHE A 438 -21.75 -26.91 -6.00
CA PHE A 438 -21.85 -27.77 -7.17
C PHE A 438 -20.68 -28.75 -7.26
N ASP A 439 -21.00 -29.96 -7.70
CA ASP A 439 -20.02 -30.96 -8.13
C ASP A 439 -19.59 -30.68 -9.58
N ASN A 440 -18.38 -30.15 -9.75
CA ASN A 440 -17.81 -29.93 -11.08
C ASN A 440 -17.14 -31.19 -11.67
N GLN A 441 -17.14 -32.30 -10.93
CA GLN A 441 -16.68 -33.62 -11.35
C GLN A 441 -15.21 -33.71 -11.80
N LEU A 442 -14.41 -32.68 -11.53
CA LEU A 442 -13.05 -32.52 -12.06
C LEU A 442 -13.06 -32.52 -13.60
N ASP A 443 -14.09 -31.92 -14.19
CA ASP A 443 -14.32 -31.88 -15.63
C ASP A 443 -14.59 -30.44 -16.11
N LEU A 444 -13.86 -30.03 -17.15
CA LEU A 444 -13.97 -28.67 -17.70
C LEU A 444 -15.33 -28.44 -18.38
N GLY A 445 -15.85 -29.45 -19.08
CA GLY A 445 -17.16 -29.35 -19.75
C GLY A 445 -18.29 -29.15 -18.74
N LYS A 446 -18.26 -29.94 -17.66
CA LYS A 446 -19.19 -29.82 -16.55
C LYS A 446 -19.06 -28.47 -15.84
N THR A 447 -17.84 -27.99 -15.63
CA THR A 447 -17.57 -26.66 -15.10
C THR A 447 -18.21 -25.57 -15.96
N LYS A 448 -18.01 -25.59 -17.28
CA LYS A 448 -18.63 -24.65 -18.22
C LYS A 448 -20.16 -24.70 -18.15
N GLN A 449 -20.73 -25.90 -18.13
CA GLN A 449 -22.18 -26.09 -18.02
C GLN A 449 -22.75 -25.45 -16.76
N ILE A 450 -22.09 -25.66 -15.60
CA ILE A 450 -22.50 -25.07 -14.32
C ILE A 450 -22.43 -23.54 -14.40
N LEU A 451 -21.29 -22.99 -14.83
CA LEU A 451 -21.07 -21.54 -14.89
C LEU A 451 -22.05 -20.83 -15.84
N GLN A 452 -22.39 -21.45 -16.98
CA GLN A 452 -23.39 -20.92 -17.93
C GLN A 452 -24.81 -20.89 -17.34
N GLY A 453 -25.13 -21.78 -16.40
CA GLY A 453 -26.41 -21.81 -15.72
C GLY A 453 -26.52 -20.82 -14.55
N GLU A 454 -25.41 -20.21 -14.13
CA GLU A 454 -25.34 -19.33 -12.96
C GLU A 454 -25.21 -17.85 -13.30
N GLN A 455 -25.86 -17.00 -12.51
CA GLN A 455 -25.66 -15.55 -12.57
C GLN A 455 -24.47 -15.15 -11.70
N LEU A 456 -23.26 -15.23 -12.25
CA LEU A 456 -22.02 -15.03 -11.49
C LEU A 456 -21.95 -13.68 -10.77
N GLY A 457 -22.46 -12.60 -11.35
CA GLY A 457 -22.46 -11.28 -10.70
C GLY A 457 -23.31 -11.16 -9.43
N GLY A 458 -24.10 -12.17 -9.08
CA GLY A 458 -24.80 -12.24 -7.80
C GLY A 458 -23.95 -12.81 -6.66
N TYR A 459 -22.78 -13.38 -6.94
CA TYR A 459 -21.90 -13.98 -5.93
C TYR A 459 -20.88 -12.97 -5.41
N SER A 460 -20.60 -13.02 -4.11
CA SER A 460 -19.51 -12.30 -3.46
C SER A 460 -18.15 -12.95 -3.70
N ALA A 461 -18.11 -14.27 -3.91
CA ALA A 461 -16.89 -15.03 -4.18
C ALA A 461 -17.20 -16.44 -4.72
N VAL A 462 -16.22 -17.03 -5.41
CA VAL A 462 -16.20 -18.46 -5.77
C VAL A 462 -15.06 -19.17 -5.05
N PHE A 463 -15.34 -20.29 -4.40
CA PHE A 463 -14.37 -21.16 -3.75
C PHE A 463 -14.13 -22.41 -4.61
N GLY A 464 -12.87 -22.62 -5.03
CA GLY A 464 -12.50 -23.61 -6.05
C GLY A 464 -12.64 -23.05 -7.47
N PRO A 465 -12.49 -23.87 -8.54
CA PRO A 465 -12.18 -25.32 -8.60
C PRO A 465 -10.80 -25.76 -8.11
N LEU A 466 -10.58 -27.08 -8.10
CA LEU A 466 -9.33 -27.72 -7.67
C LEU A 466 -8.36 -28.05 -8.82
N ASP A 467 -8.79 -27.93 -10.07
CA ASP A 467 -7.95 -28.17 -11.25
C ASP A 467 -7.72 -26.87 -12.04
N MET A 468 -6.52 -26.74 -12.61
CA MET A 468 -6.12 -25.52 -13.31
C MET A 468 -7.01 -25.17 -14.53
N PRO A 469 -7.42 -26.13 -15.39
CA PRO A 469 -8.32 -25.84 -16.50
C PRO A 469 -9.65 -25.23 -16.05
N SER A 470 -10.30 -25.82 -15.04
CA SER A 470 -11.58 -25.34 -14.51
C SER A 470 -11.41 -24.04 -13.72
N LEU A 471 -10.29 -23.86 -13.02
CA LEU A 471 -9.94 -22.60 -12.35
C LEU A 471 -9.80 -21.45 -13.34
N LYS A 472 -9.07 -21.66 -14.45
CA LYS A 472 -8.91 -20.66 -15.52
C LYS A 472 -10.27 -20.26 -16.12
N GLU A 473 -11.11 -21.23 -16.45
CA GLU A 473 -12.46 -20.96 -16.97
C GLU A 473 -13.30 -20.15 -15.96
N THR A 474 -13.29 -20.58 -14.69
CA THR A 474 -14.05 -19.92 -13.61
C THR A 474 -13.57 -18.48 -13.43
N ALA A 475 -12.26 -18.25 -13.38
CA ALA A 475 -11.67 -16.93 -13.25
C ALA A 475 -12.07 -16.00 -14.39
N VAL A 476 -11.99 -16.46 -15.64
CA VAL A 476 -12.34 -15.68 -16.83
C VAL A 476 -13.83 -15.31 -16.87
N GLN A 477 -14.73 -16.21 -16.45
CA GLN A 477 -16.16 -15.90 -16.40
C GLN A 477 -16.50 -14.98 -15.22
N ALA A 478 -15.88 -15.20 -14.06
CA ALA A 478 -16.10 -14.43 -12.84
C ALA A 478 -15.53 -13.00 -12.92
N SER A 479 -14.40 -12.80 -13.63
CA SER A 479 -13.74 -11.49 -13.76
C SER A 479 -14.62 -10.46 -14.47
N ARG A 480 -15.48 -10.90 -15.39
CA ARG A 480 -16.50 -10.06 -16.07
C ARG A 480 -17.45 -9.37 -15.10
N PHE A 481 -17.59 -9.90 -13.90
CA PHE A 481 -18.46 -9.40 -12.84
C PHE A 481 -17.68 -8.93 -11.60
N ASN A 482 -16.35 -8.83 -11.69
CA ASN A 482 -15.47 -8.51 -10.57
C ASN A 482 -15.63 -9.47 -9.37
N VAL A 483 -15.95 -10.74 -9.65
CA VAL A 483 -16.11 -11.76 -8.61
C VAL A 483 -14.77 -12.46 -8.37
N PRO A 484 -14.25 -12.44 -7.14
CA PRO A 484 -13.00 -13.11 -6.81
C PRO A 484 -13.16 -14.63 -6.78
N VAL A 485 -12.12 -15.34 -7.22
CA VAL A 485 -12.06 -16.80 -7.20
C VAL A 485 -10.92 -17.24 -6.28
N ILE A 486 -11.22 -18.07 -5.28
CA ILE A 486 -10.25 -18.53 -4.30
C ILE A 486 -9.77 -19.91 -4.74
N ALA A 487 -8.46 -20.03 -5.01
CA ALA A 487 -7.82 -21.29 -5.33
C ALA A 487 -7.36 -21.97 -4.02
N PRO A 488 -8.01 -23.07 -3.58
CA PRO A 488 -7.76 -23.67 -2.27
C PRO A 488 -6.64 -24.72 -2.30
N VAL A 489 -6.01 -24.94 -3.45
CA VAL A 489 -4.93 -25.91 -3.73
C VAL A 489 -3.72 -25.21 -4.37
N PRO A 490 -2.52 -25.81 -4.33
CA PRO A 490 -1.37 -25.26 -5.04
C PRO A 490 -1.68 -25.15 -6.54
N ALA A 491 -1.43 -23.97 -7.11
CA ALA A 491 -1.65 -23.70 -8.53
C ALA A 491 -0.62 -22.68 -9.01
N LYS A 492 0.04 -22.97 -10.14
CA LYS A 492 0.98 -22.04 -10.79
C LYS A 492 0.20 -21.13 -11.75
N SER A 493 0.47 -19.83 -11.69
CA SER A 493 -0.19 -18.85 -12.57
C SER A 493 0.65 -18.61 -13.83
N ASP A 494 0.11 -18.97 -14.99
CA ASP A 494 0.72 -18.67 -16.29
C ASP A 494 -0.08 -17.64 -17.10
N LEU A 495 -1.21 -17.15 -16.57
CA LEU A 495 -2.20 -16.34 -17.30
C LEU A 495 -2.64 -15.12 -16.48
N SER A 496 -3.29 -14.15 -17.14
CA SER A 496 -3.95 -13.02 -16.47
C SER A 496 -5.13 -13.52 -15.62
N LEU A 497 -4.86 -13.83 -14.35
CA LEU A 497 -5.80 -14.33 -13.34
C LEU A 497 -5.96 -13.29 -12.23
N ASP A 498 -6.22 -12.04 -12.61
CA ASP A 498 -6.20 -10.85 -11.76
C ASP A 498 -7.25 -10.84 -10.63
N ASN A 499 -8.29 -11.67 -10.75
CA ASN A 499 -9.32 -11.89 -9.74
C ASN A 499 -9.13 -13.19 -8.92
N VAL A 500 -8.03 -13.93 -9.12
CA VAL A 500 -7.77 -15.18 -8.41
C VAL A 500 -6.92 -14.95 -7.16
N PHE A 501 -7.32 -15.58 -6.06
CA PHE A 501 -6.62 -15.60 -4.79
C PHE A 501 -5.99 -16.98 -4.58
N PHE A 502 -4.69 -17.08 -4.82
CA PHE A 502 -3.87 -18.26 -4.58
C PHE A 502 -3.56 -18.36 -3.09
N SER A 503 -4.23 -19.28 -2.42
CA SER A 503 -4.13 -19.45 -0.96
C SER A 503 -2.85 -20.15 -0.49
N TYR A 504 -2.18 -20.88 -1.38
CA TYR A 504 -0.87 -21.47 -1.09
C TYR A 504 0.21 -20.43 -1.34
N THR A 505 1.22 -20.46 -0.47
CA THR A 505 2.41 -19.62 -0.60
C THR A 505 3.33 -20.28 -1.61
N ASP A 506 3.84 -19.48 -2.54
CA ASP A 506 4.72 -19.97 -3.61
C ASP A 506 6.03 -20.52 -3.03
N GLU A 507 6.60 -21.54 -3.70
CA GLU A 507 7.88 -22.17 -3.33
C GLU A 507 9.00 -21.12 -3.12
N GLU A 508 9.10 -20.13 -4.01
CA GLU A 508 10.11 -19.06 -3.90
C GLU A 508 9.95 -18.21 -2.63
N VAL A 509 8.71 -18.04 -2.15
CA VAL A 509 8.44 -17.27 -0.92
C VAL A 509 8.77 -18.10 0.32
N LEU A 510 8.44 -19.40 0.31
CA LEU A 510 8.83 -20.33 1.38
C LEU A 510 10.34 -20.41 1.53
N TRP A 511 11.02 -20.58 0.40
CA TRP A 511 12.47 -20.60 0.33
C TRP A 511 13.06 -19.30 0.88
N LYS A 512 12.62 -18.14 0.37
CA LYS A 512 13.10 -16.84 0.87
C LYS A 512 12.88 -16.69 2.38
N HIS A 513 11.71 -17.09 2.89
CA HIS A 513 11.42 -17.04 4.32
C HIS A 513 12.39 -17.90 5.14
N MET A 514 12.75 -19.11 4.65
CA MET A 514 13.74 -19.96 5.31
C MET A 514 15.14 -19.32 5.31
N LEU A 515 15.56 -18.70 4.20
CA LEU A 515 16.86 -18.00 4.15
C LEU A 515 16.88 -16.77 5.06
N ASP A 516 15.81 -15.97 5.07
CA ASP A 516 15.66 -14.79 5.93
C ASP A 516 15.68 -15.20 7.42
N TYR A 517 15.02 -16.31 7.79
CA TYR A 517 15.09 -16.91 9.13
C TYR A 517 16.53 -17.29 9.47
N VAL A 518 17.25 -17.98 8.59
CA VAL A 518 18.62 -18.43 8.87
C VAL A 518 19.54 -17.23 9.01
N GLU A 519 19.48 -16.25 8.11
CA GLU A 519 20.28 -15.02 8.17
C GLU A 519 20.06 -14.23 9.46
N THR A 520 18.81 -14.13 9.91
CA THR A 520 18.48 -13.39 11.14
C THR A 520 18.98 -14.11 12.40
N ASN A 521 19.01 -15.44 12.38
CA ASN A 521 19.28 -16.25 13.57
C ASN A 521 20.70 -16.83 13.63
N HIS A 522 21.42 -16.96 12.51
CA HIS A 522 22.80 -17.42 12.51
C HIS A 522 23.73 -16.28 12.94
N LYS A 523 24.77 -16.60 13.72
CA LYS A 523 25.77 -15.64 14.18
C LYS A 523 27.17 -16.18 13.94
N GLU A 524 27.52 -17.28 14.60
CA GLU A 524 28.86 -17.86 14.62
C GLU A 524 28.85 -19.32 14.15
N GLU A 525 27.67 -19.87 13.85
CA GLU A 525 27.52 -21.25 13.41
C GLU A 525 28.22 -21.50 12.08
N THR A 526 28.81 -22.69 11.96
CA THR A 526 29.35 -23.14 10.67
C THR A 526 28.20 -23.56 9.77
N LEU A 527 28.06 -22.89 8.63
CA LEU A 527 27.06 -23.23 7.61
C LEU A 527 27.63 -24.25 6.62
N LEU A 528 26.86 -25.30 6.35
CA LEU A 528 27.15 -26.31 5.33
C LEU A 528 25.96 -26.48 4.40
N VAL A 529 26.23 -26.83 3.14
CA VAL A 529 25.21 -27.13 2.13
C VAL A 529 25.47 -28.50 1.52
N ILE A 530 24.45 -29.34 1.51
CA ILE A 530 24.43 -30.65 0.86
C ILE A 530 23.29 -30.62 -0.15
N ALA A 531 23.63 -30.64 -1.43
CA ALA A 531 22.63 -30.66 -2.50
C ALA A 531 23.10 -31.53 -3.66
N ASP A 532 22.17 -32.27 -4.26
CA ASP A 532 22.42 -33.01 -5.50
C ASP A 532 22.39 -32.09 -6.73
N GLU A 533 22.63 -32.65 -7.93
CA GLU A 533 22.67 -31.84 -9.15
C GLU A 533 21.28 -31.33 -9.56
N ASP A 534 20.21 -32.08 -9.25
CA ASP A 534 18.83 -31.68 -9.54
C ASP A 534 18.42 -30.44 -8.70
N ASN A 535 18.99 -30.29 -7.50
CA ASN A 535 18.72 -29.20 -6.54
C ASN A 535 19.81 -28.11 -6.58
N LYS A 536 20.45 -27.93 -7.74
CA LYS A 536 21.50 -26.92 -7.94
C LYS A 536 20.98 -25.50 -7.78
N LYS A 537 19.74 -25.23 -8.19
CA LYS A 537 19.12 -23.90 -8.05
C LYS A 537 19.09 -23.48 -6.59
N GLU A 538 18.62 -24.38 -5.73
CA GLU A 538 18.49 -24.24 -4.27
C GLU A 538 19.86 -24.00 -3.64
N LYS A 539 20.84 -24.83 -3.99
CA LYS A 539 22.24 -24.68 -3.58
C LYS A 539 22.81 -23.30 -3.94
N ASP A 540 22.65 -22.88 -5.19
CA ASP A 540 23.28 -21.66 -5.70
C ASP A 540 22.72 -20.42 -4.99
N ALA A 541 21.41 -20.35 -4.72
CA ALA A 541 20.85 -19.22 -3.98
C ALA A 541 21.14 -19.26 -2.46
N ILE A 542 21.33 -20.44 -1.86
CA ILE A 542 21.88 -20.53 -0.50
C ILE A 542 23.30 -19.97 -0.46
N LEU A 543 24.16 -20.30 -1.44
CA LEU A 543 25.54 -19.80 -1.51
C LEU A 543 25.62 -18.31 -1.85
N GLU A 544 24.67 -17.80 -2.63
CA GLU A 544 24.54 -16.36 -2.88
C GLU A 544 24.23 -15.59 -1.59
N ARG A 545 23.32 -16.11 -0.75
CA ARG A 545 22.98 -15.51 0.55
C ARG A 545 24.06 -15.72 1.61
N PHE A 546 24.73 -16.88 1.60
CA PHE A 546 25.76 -17.27 2.56
C PHE A 546 27.08 -17.66 1.86
N PRO A 547 27.89 -16.70 1.39
CA PRO A 547 29.11 -16.98 0.62
C PRO A 547 30.18 -17.78 1.39
N THR A 548 30.12 -17.81 2.72
CA THR A 548 31.03 -18.55 3.60
C THR A 548 30.57 -19.98 3.87
N ALA A 549 29.41 -20.39 3.37
CA ALA A 549 28.89 -21.75 3.58
C ALA A 549 29.77 -22.79 2.87
N LYS A 550 30.06 -23.90 3.56
CA LYS A 550 30.91 -24.97 3.05
C LYS A 550 30.07 -25.99 2.27
N VAL A 551 30.47 -26.31 1.05
CA VAL A 551 29.74 -27.28 0.21
C VAL A 551 30.25 -28.71 0.47
N VAL A 552 29.32 -29.62 0.77
CA VAL A 552 29.59 -31.06 0.86
C VAL A 552 29.29 -31.70 -0.48
N VAL A 553 30.30 -32.36 -1.06
CA VAL A 553 30.15 -33.01 -2.36
C VAL A 553 29.32 -34.28 -2.23
N VAL A 554 28.20 -34.33 -2.95
CA VAL A 554 27.40 -35.53 -3.17
C VAL A 554 28.08 -36.38 -4.25
N LYS A 555 28.16 -37.70 -4.01
CA LYS A 555 28.65 -38.67 -4.98
C LYS A 555 27.48 -39.47 -5.51
N GLU A 556 27.35 -39.48 -6.83
CA GLU A 556 26.39 -40.28 -7.57
C GLU A 556 27.13 -41.41 -8.28
N GLU A 557 26.79 -42.64 -7.93
CA GLU A 557 27.20 -43.88 -8.58
C GLU A 557 25.96 -44.53 -9.21
N GLU A 558 26.14 -45.46 -10.17
CA GLU A 558 25.04 -46.04 -10.97
C GLU A 558 23.81 -46.53 -10.17
N LYS A 559 23.97 -46.89 -8.89
CA LYS A 559 22.88 -47.35 -8.01
C LYS A 559 22.80 -46.65 -6.66
N ASN A 560 23.78 -45.81 -6.31
CA ASN A 560 23.94 -45.24 -4.97
C ASN A 560 24.20 -43.74 -5.06
N ILE A 561 23.53 -42.99 -4.18
CA ILE A 561 23.78 -41.57 -3.98
C ILE A 561 24.10 -41.36 -2.49
N GLY A 562 25.11 -40.57 -2.19
CA GLY A 562 25.51 -40.34 -0.80
C GLY A 562 26.65 -39.34 -0.64
N ILE A 563 27.04 -39.13 0.62
CA ILE A 563 28.14 -38.25 0.99
C ILE A 563 29.27 -39.05 1.64
N ASN A 564 30.51 -38.54 1.52
CA ASN A 564 31.64 -39.13 2.22
C ASN A 564 31.69 -38.63 3.68
N ARG A 565 31.55 -39.56 4.62
CA ARG A 565 31.54 -39.27 6.07
C ARG A 565 32.79 -38.55 6.55
N ASP A 566 33.97 -39.06 6.19
CA ASP A 566 35.25 -38.51 6.67
C ASP A 566 35.44 -37.07 6.15
N LYS A 567 35.07 -36.82 4.90
CA LYS A 567 35.12 -35.50 4.28
C LYS A 567 34.15 -34.53 4.97
N LEU A 568 32.93 -34.98 5.29
CA LEU A 568 31.98 -34.18 6.08
C LEU A 568 32.56 -33.84 7.46
N GLN A 569 33.19 -34.80 8.14
CA GLN A 569 33.80 -34.57 9.46
C GLN A 569 34.83 -33.43 9.42
N THR A 570 35.63 -33.32 8.35
CA THR A 570 36.62 -32.23 8.21
C THR A 570 36.00 -30.85 8.00
N LEU A 571 34.70 -30.77 7.64
CA LEU A 571 34.00 -29.52 7.39
C LEU A 571 33.23 -29.03 8.61
N LEU A 572 32.86 -29.93 9.52
CA LEU A 572 32.15 -29.64 10.77
C LEU A 572 33.10 -29.00 11.80
N SER A 573 32.53 -28.21 12.71
CA SER A 573 33.20 -27.63 13.87
C SER A 573 32.76 -28.34 15.15
N ASP A 574 33.68 -28.55 16.08
CA ASP A 574 33.40 -28.97 17.45
C ASP A 574 33.36 -27.80 18.44
N GLN A 575 33.75 -26.59 18.01
CA GLN A 575 33.78 -25.37 18.83
C GLN A 575 32.48 -24.56 18.73
N VAL A 576 31.83 -24.58 17.57
CA VAL A 576 30.58 -23.86 17.31
C VAL A 576 29.54 -24.79 16.70
N PRO A 577 28.23 -24.53 16.87
CA PRO A 577 27.20 -25.34 16.24
C PRO A 577 27.31 -25.35 14.71
N ASN A 578 26.82 -26.42 14.10
CA ASN A 578 26.82 -26.62 12.66
C ASN A 578 25.39 -26.59 12.13
N TRP A 579 25.13 -25.72 11.17
CA TRP A 579 23.84 -25.59 10.50
C TRP A 579 23.98 -26.11 9.07
N VAL A 580 23.24 -27.17 8.76
CA VAL A 580 23.42 -27.94 7.52
C VAL A 580 22.14 -27.87 6.70
N PHE A 581 22.19 -27.18 5.56
CA PHE A 581 21.15 -27.26 4.54
C PHE A 581 21.27 -28.57 3.77
N VAL A 582 20.13 -29.23 3.57
CA VAL A 582 20.00 -30.45 2.78
C VAL A 582 18.89 -30.22 1.76
N GLU A 583 19.26 -30.18 0.48
CA GLU A 583 18.32 -29.94 -0.63
C GLU A 583 18.39 -31.14 -1.58
N SER A 584 17.30 -31.91 -1.68
CA SER A 584 17.23 -33.11 -2.52
C SER A 584 15.78 -33.57 -2.67
N ASP A 585 15.45 -34.14 -3.82
CA ASP A 585 14.21 -34.90 -4.05
C ASP A 585 14.42 -36.42 -3.89
N ASN A 586 15.65 -36.84 -3.55
CA ASN A 586 16.03 -38.24 -3.46
C ASN A 586 16.00 -38.75 -2.02
N TYR A 587 14.95 -39.48 -1.66
CA TYR A 587 14.77 -40.00 -0.30
C TYR A 587 15.94 -40.89 0.18
N LYS A 588 16.69 -41.54 -0.73
CA LYS A 588 17.86 -42.35 -0.37
C LYS A 588 19.03 -41.49 0.08
N LEU A 589 19.25 -40.36 -0.61
CA LEU A 589 20.26 -39.38 -0.21
C LEU A 589 19.88 -38.78 1.14
N ILE A 590 18.63 -38.31 1.29
CA ILE A 590 18.15 -37.72 2.53
C ILE A 590 18.29 -38.70 3.70
N ALA A 591 17.82 -39.95 3.56
CA ALA A 591 17.93 -40.96 4.61
C ALA A 591 19.39 -41.21 5.03
N SER A 592 20.31 -41.29 4.05
CA SER A 592 21.74 -41.44 4.29
C SER A 592 22.33 -40.22 5.04
N VAL A 593 22.05 -39.01 4.56
CA VAL A 593 22.52 -37.75 5.15
C VAL A 593 22.00 -37.58 6.58
N VAL A 594 20.70 -37.78 6.81
CA VAL A 594 20.06 -37.71 8.13
C VAL A 594 20.75 -38.67 9.11
N SER A 595 21.02 -39.90 8.69
CA SER A 595 21.73 -40.89 9.53
C SER A 595 23.16 -40.44 9.85
N ILE A 596 23.91 -39.98 8.84
CA ILE A 596 25.29 -39.53 9.01
C ILE A 596 25.36 -38.30 9.92
N LEU A 597 24.54 -37.26 9.67
CA LEU A 597 24.49 -36.06 10.50
C LEU A 597 24.14 -36.39 11.95
N ASN A 598 23.12 -37.25 12.17
CA ASN A 598 22.70 -37.64 13.51
C ASN A 598 23.83 -38.36 14.28
N SER A 599 24.65 -39.15 13.61
CA SER A 599 25.78 -39.83 14.28
C SER A 599 26.89 -38.89 14.75
N PHE A 600 27.02 -37.71 14.14
CA PHE A 600 27.94 -36.67 14.61
C PHE A 600 27.33 -35.85 15.73
N ASN A 601 26.02 -35.65 15.73
CA ASN A 601 25.33 -34.85 16.73
C ASN A 601 25.50 -35.44 18.14
N ASN A 602 25.84 -34.58 19.12
CA ASN A 602 26.11 -34.95 20.51
C ASN A 602 27.26 -35.98 20.67
N THR A 603 28.18 -36.04 19.71
CA THR A 603 29.37 -36.89 19.70
C THR A 603 30.63 -36.03 19.68
N ALA A 604 31.67 -36.38 20.44
CA ALA A 604 32.98 -35.74 20.37
C ALA A 604 33.80 -36.31 19.20
N PHE A 605 34.57 -35.48 18.48
CA PHE A 605 35.43 -35.97 17.39
C PHE A 605 36.54 -36.90 17.88
N ASP A 606 37.11 -36.60 19.05
CA ASP A 606 38.04 -37.48 19.75
C ASP A 606 37.32 -38.10 20.96
N PRO A 607 37.01 -39.41 20.94
CA PRO A 607 36.34 -40.09 22.04
C PRO A 607 37.15 -40.15 23.34
N VAL A 608 38.45 -39.93 23.27
CA VAL A 608 39.41 -40.07 24.38
C VAL A 608 39.75 -38.71 24.99
N LEU A 609 39.91 -37.68 24.16
CA LEU A 609 40.37 -36.35 24.58
C LEU A 609 39.33 -35.23 24.39
N GLY A 610 38.33 -35.44 23.54
CA GLY A 610 37.33 -34.44 23.19
C GLY A 610 36.31 -34.24 24.30
N LYS A 611 36.26 -33.02 24.86
CA LYS A 611 35.19 -32.61 25.79
C LYS A 611 34.01 -31.99 25.07
N ASP A 612 34.28 -31.35 23.94
CA ASP A 612 33.27 -30.64 23.17
C ASP A 612 32.54 -31.59 22.24
N LYS A 613 31.21 -31.52 22.28
CA LYS A 613 30.34 -32.36 21.48
C LYS A 613 29.84 -31.55 20.30
N VAL A 614 29.87 -32.17 19.12
CA VAL A 614 29.38 -31.53 17.90
C VAL A 614 27.87 -31.34 18.02
N SER A 615 27.42 -30.11 17.79
CA SER A 615 25.98 -29.81 17.67
C SER A 615 25.66 -29.65 16.19
N VAL A 616 24.66 -30.39 15.71
CA VAL A 616 24.19 -30.32 14.31
C VAL A 616 22.72 -29.97 14.29
N ARG A 617 22.36 -28.95 13.51
CA ARG A 617 20.99 -28.62 13.13
C ARG A 617 20.83 -28.75 11.62
N MET A 618 19.76 -29.40 11.19
CA MET A 618 19.47 -29.65 9.78
C MET A 618 18.35 -28.72 9.30
N PHE A 619 18.50 -28.21 8.08
CA PHE A 619 17.55 -27.33 7.41
C PHE A 619 17.24 -27.86 6.00
N THR A 620 16.07 -27.51 5.48
CA THR A 620 15.78 -27.53 4.04
C THR A 620 14.99 -26.29 3.66
N THR A 621 15.21 -25.80 2.44
CA THR A 621 14.42 -24.72 1.86
C THR A 621 13.13 -25.20 1.20
N ASP A 622 13.04 -26.50 0.88
CA ASP A 622 11.87 -27.11 0.26
C ASP A 622 11.48 -28.43 0.94
N MET A 623 10.43 -28.38 1.77
CA MET A 623 9.87 -29.58 2.39
C MET A 623 9.03 -30.36 1.37
N ASN A 624 9.65 -31.31 0.69
CA ASN A 624 9.03 -32.16 -0.33
C ASN A 624 8.71 -33.58 0.18
N SER A 625 8.08 -34.40 -0.67
CA SER A 625 7.67 -35.77 -0.32
C SER A 625 8.81 -36.73 -0.01
N ALA A 626 10.05 -36.42 -0.41
CA ALA A 626 11.21 -37.25 -0.13
C ALA A 626 11.56 -37.24 1.35
N PHE A 627 11.36 -36.10 2.05
CA PHE A 627 11.54 -35.97 3.51
C PHE A 627 10.46 -36.69 4.32
N GLU A 628 9.29 -36.94 3.73
CA GLU A 628 8.16 -37.64 4.36
C GLU A 628 8.24 -39.17 4.21
N ASN A 629 9.30 -39.69 3.59
CA ASN A 629 9.43 -41.13 3.36
C ASN A 629 9.66 -41.93 4.66
N ASP A 630 8.93 -43.04 4.82
CA ASP A 630 8.97 -43.89 6.02
C ASP A 630 10.36 -44.44 6.39
N VAL A 631 11.31 -44.49 5.43
CA VAL A 631 12.69 -44.92 5.68
C VAL A 631 13.47 -43.88 6.50
N ILE A 632 13.04 -42.62 6.52
CA ILE A 632 13.71 -41.55 7.25
C ILE A 632 13.28 -41.59 8.72
N SER A 633 14.27 -41.65 9.61
CA SER A 633 14.02 -41.74 11.05
C SER A 633 13.54 -40.41 11.63
N ASN A 634 12.28 -40.36 12.08
CA ASN A 634 11.73 -39.23 12.84
C ASN A 634 12.55 -38.90 14.10
N THR A 635 13.15 -39.91 14.74
CA THR A 635 14.05 -39.71 15.88
C THR A 635 15.32 -38.97 15.45
N HIS A 636 15.89 -39.31 14.30
CA HIS A 636 17.08 -38.61 13.80
C HIS A 636 16.73 -37.18 13.38
N LEU A 637 15.61 -36.97 12.67
CA LEU A 637 15.14 -35.63 12.32
C LEU A 637 14.92 -34.77 13.57
N SER A 638 14.33 -35.34 14.61
CA SER A 638 14.13 -34.67 15.90
C SER A 638 15.45 -34.33 16.60
N ASN A 639 16.42 -35.25 16.62
CA ASN A 639 17.73 -34.98 17.22
C ASN A 639 18.47 -33.86 16.48
N LEU A 640 18.31 -33.81 15.16
CA LEU A 640 18.87 -32.79 14.28
C LEU A 640 18.08 -31.48 14.27
N LYS A 641 17.02 -31.36 15.08
CA LYS A 641 16.14 -30.19 15.11
C LYS A 641 15.73 -29.75 13.70
N PHE A 642 15.34 -30.72 12.89
CA PHE A 642 15.10 -30.51 11.46
C PHE A 642 14.11 -29.37 11.26
N THR A 643 14.54 -28.32 10.55
CA THR A 643 13.82 -27.05 10.40
C THR A 643 13.50 -26.77 8.94
N TYR A 644 12.27 -26.38 8.64
CA TYR A 644 11.79 -26.21 7.27
C TYR A 644 10.64 -25.20 7.19
N PRO A 645 10.46 -24.51 6.05
CA PRO A 645 9.30 -23.65 5.84
C PRO A 645 8.04 -24.49 5.55
N SER A 646 6.88 -24.00 5.97
CA SER A 646 5.60 -24.68 5.70
C SER A 646 4.46 -23.69 5.51
N VAL A 647 3.54 -24.04 4.60
CA VAL A 647 2.28 -23.29 4.38
C VAL A 647 1.25 -23.51 5.49
N ASN A 648 1.43 -24.55 6.30
CA ASN A 648 0.51 -24.93 7.37
C ASN A 648 1.25 -25.47 8.60
N ARG A 649 0.53 -25.53 9.72
CA ARG A 649 1.01 -26.18 10.94
C ARG A 649 0.01 -27.23 11.42
N GLN A 650 0.50 -28.14 12.26
CA GLN A 650 -0.35 -29.08 12.96
C GLN A 650 -1.26 -28.33 13.95
N VAL A 651 -2.54 -28.65 13.93
CA VAL A 651 -3.54 -28.02 14.80
C VAL A 651 -3.65 -28.78 16.11
N THR A 652 -3.59 -28.06 17.22
CA THR A 652 -3.85 -28.60 18.55
C THR A 652 -5.35 -28.54 18.87
N ASN A 653 -5.78 -29.19 19.95
CA ASN A 653 -7.19 -29.16 20.34
C ASN A 653 -7.65 -27.71 20.61
N ASN A 654 -8.56 -27.21 19.78
CA ASN A 654 -9.08 -25.84 19.83
C ASN A 654 -10.59 -25.82 19.54
N SER A 655 -11.21 -24.64 19.57
CA SER A 655 -12.66 -24.52 19.35
C SER A 655 -13.14 -25.02 17.98
N PHE A 656 -12.30 -24.97 16.95
CA PHE A 656 -12.60 -25.55 15.65
C PHE A 656 -12.61 -27.08 15.72
N VAL A 657 -11.55 -27.70 16.26
CA VAL A 657 -11.44 -29.16 16.41
C VAL A 657 -12.61 -29.72 17.21
N GLU A 658 -12.99 -29.06 18.30
CA GLU A 658 -14.16 -29.46 19.11
C GLU A 658 -15.47 -29.40 18.33
N ARG A 659 -15.71 -28.32 17.58
CA ARG A 659 -16.90 -28.18 16.72
C ARG A 659 -16.89 -29.21 15.59
N TYR A 660 -15.73 -29.49 15.01
CA TYR A 660 -15.56 -30.47 13.96
C TYR A 660 -15.89 -31.88 14.46
N ARG A 661 -15.29 -32.31 15.59
CA ARG A 661 -15.61 -33.59 16.25
C ARG A 661 -17.07 -33.70 16.60
N LYS A 662 -17.68 -32.64 17.14
CA LYS A 662 -19.11 -32.62 17.45
C LYS A 662 -19.99 -32.83 16.21
N ARG A 663 -19.57 -32.31 15.06
CA ARG A 663 -20.34 -32.38 13.80
C ARG A 663 -20.13 -33.68 13.04
N PHE A 664 -18.90 -34.20 13.00
CA PHE A 664 -18.51 -35.31 12.12
C PHE A 664 -18.09 -36.58 12.87
N GLY A 665 -17.88 -36.50 14.18
CA GLY A 665 -17.52 -37.65 15.02
C GLY A 665 -16.05 -38.04 15.00
N ASP A 666 -15.19 -37.27 14.32
CA ASP A 666 -13.76 -37.55 14.17
C ASP A 666 -12.92 -36.26 14.19
N ASP A 667 -11.60 -36.41 14.27
CA ASP A 667 -10.65 -35.32 14.16
C ASP A 667 -10.54 -34.75 12.74
N PRO A 668 -10.38 -33.42 12.58
CA PRO A 668 -10.19 -32.84 11.26
C PRO A 668 -8.83 -33.21 10.69
N ASP A 669 -8.82 -33.68 9.44
CA ASP A 669 -7.58 -33.81 8.68
C ASP A 669 -7.02 -32.45 8.25
N ARG A 670 -5.83 -32.45 7.64
CA ARG A 670 -5.18 -31.21 7.17
C ARG A 670 -6.01 -30.45 6.13
N TYR A 671 -6.85 -31.14 5.36
CA TYR A 671 -7.70 -30.52 4.34
C TYR A 671 -8.94 -29.87 4.96
N ALA A 672 -9.51 -30.47 6.01
CA ALA A 672 -10.57 -29.92 6.83
C ALA A 672 -10.12 -28.69 7.61
N VAL A 673 -8.91 -28.73 8.21
CA VAL A 673 -8.29 -27.54 8.81
C VAL A 673 -8.20 -26.40 7.79
N ARG A 674 -7.66 -26.70 6.60
CA ARG A 674 -7.52 -25.69 5.54
C ARG A 674 -8.87 -25.17 5.04
N GLY A 675 -9.84 -26.06 4.87
CA GLY A 675 -11.20 -25.71 4.48
C GLY A 675 -11.86 -24.75 5.46
N PHE A 676 -11.67 -24.99 6.76
CA PHE A 676 -12.14 -24.11 7.82
C PHE A 676 -11.43 -22.76 7.77
N ASP A 677 -10.10 -22.74 7.88
CA ASP A 677 -9.33 -21.50 7.97
C ASP A 677 -9.54 -20.59 6.75
N LEU A 678 -9.48 -21.15 5.53
CA LEU A 678 -9.63 -20.39 4.29
C LEU A 678 -11.07 -19.87 4.10
N THR A 679 -12.06 -20.68 4.44
CA THR A 679 -13.47 -20.25 4.35
C THR A 679 -13.79 -19.21 5.42
N TYR A 680 -13.26 -19.37 6.63
CA TYR A 680 -13.46 -18.43 7.72
C TYR A 680 -12.81 -17.08 7.39
N ASP A 681 -11.58 -17.09 6.88
CA ASP A 681 -10.89 -15.90 6.38
C ASP A 681 -11.69 -15.17 5.30
N LEU A 682 -12.11 -15.91 4.27
CA LEU A 682 -12.94 -15.39 3.19
C LEU A 682 -14.22 -14.74 3.73
N LEU A 683 -14.96 -15.44 4.59
CA LEU A 683 -16.24 -14.97 5.10
C LEU A 683 -16.09 -13.78 6.04
N LEU A 684 -15.03 -13.71 6.84
CA LEU A 684 -14.72 -12.55 7.67
C LEU A 684 -14.42 -11.31 6.83
N LYS A 685 -13.59 -11.46 5.79
CA LYS A 685 -13.28 -10.38 4.85
C LYS A 685 -14.52 -9.91 4.09
N LEU A 686 -15.38 -10.84 3.67
CA LEU A 686 -16.65 -10.50 3.04
C LEU A 686 -17.66 -9.88 4.03
N ALA A 687 -17.71 -10.33 5.28
CA ALA A 687 -18.58 -9.73 6.29
C ALA A 687 -18.17 -8.30 6.65
N TYR A 688 -16.91 -7.91 6.45
CA TYR A 688 -16.43 -6.55 6.67
C TYR A 688 -16.95 -5.56 5.61
N ASN A 689 -16.78 -5.85 4.31
CA ASN A 689 -17.13 -4.89 3.23
C ASN A 689 -17.62 -5.55 1.93
N ASN A 690 -18.06 -6.82 1.97
CA ASN A 690 -18.53 -7.62 0.83
C ASN A 690 -17.64 -7.57 -0.43
N SER A 691 -16.35 -7.32 -0.27
CA SER A 691 -15.38 -7.18 -1.36
C SER A 691 -14.04 -7.70 -0.88
N LEU A 692 -13.69 -8.92 -1.29
CA LEU A 692 -12.39 -9.53 -0.91
C LEU A 692 -11.22 -8.71 -1.48
N ILE A 693 -11.38 -8.17 -2.68
CA ILE A 693 -10.36 -7.37 -3.37
C ILE A 693 -10.04 -6.10 -2.59
N ASP A 694 -11.06 -5.34 -2.18
CA ASP A 694 -10.81 -4.09 -1.46
C ASP A 694 -10.24 -4.37 -0.07
N VAL A 695 -10.77 -5.39 0.61
CA VAL A 695 -10.35 -5.76 1.96
C VAL A 695 -8.91 -6.26 2.00
N SER A 696 -8.50 -7.08 1.03
CA SER A 696 -7.14 -7.62 0.97
C SER A 696 -6.07 -6.58 0.69
N ARG A 697 -6.43 -5.36 0.26
CA ARG A 697 -5.45 -4.27 0.05
C ARG A 697 -4.90 -3.69 1.35
N PHE A 698 -5.62 -3.82 2.46
CA PHE A 698 -5.25 -3.19 3.73
C PHE A 698 -5.28 -4.15 4.93
N ILE A 699 -5.91 -5.31 4.80
CA ILE A 699 -5.79 -6.35 5.81
C ILE A 699 -4.43 -7.00 5.67
N GLY A 700 -3.71 -7.05 6.79
CA GLY A 700 -2.41 -7.66 6.86
C GLY A 700 -2.43 -9.18 6.93
N GLU A 701 -1.44 -9.74 7.61
CA GLU A 701 -1.41 -11.16 7.85
C GLU A 701 -2.55 -11.55 8.80
N THR A 702 -3.24 -12.61 8.42
CA THR A 702 -4.31 -13.21 9.22
C THR A 702 -3.89 -14.63 9.58
N GLU A 703 -4.10 -15.03 10.84
CA GLU A 703 -3.73 -16.36 11.35
C GLU A 703 -4.95 -17.05 11.95
N TYR A 704 -5.09 -18.34 11.67
CA TYR A 704 -6.20 -19.16 12.16
C TYR A 704 -5.69 -20.45 12.81
N SER A 705 -6.42 -21.57 12.69
CA SER A 705 -6.08 -22.81 13.41
C SER A 705 -4.75 -23.39 12.91
N GLY A 706 -4.61 -23.56 11.60
CA GLY A 706 -3.45 -24.18 10.97
C GLY A 706 -2.84 -23.40 9.81
N ASN A 707 -3.46 -22.31 9.35
CA ASN A 707 -3.02 -21.56 8.16
C ASN A 707 -2.96 -20.04 8.45
N LYS A 708 -2.03 -19.36 7.77
CA LYS A 708 -1.91 -17.90 7.72
C LYS A 708 -2.15 -17.39 6.30
N PHE A 709 -2.72 -16.21 6.15
CA PHE A 709 -2.97 -15.58 4.86
C PHE A 709 -2.57 -14.09 4.85
N ASN A 710 -1.74 -13.71 3.88
CA ASN A 710 -1.37 -12.34 3.55
C ASN A 710 -1.30 -12.22 2.02
N TYR A 711 -2.38 -11.76 1.40
CA TYR A 711 -2.52 -11.76 -0.05
C TYR A 711 -1.88 -10.51 -0.65
N GLN A 712 -0.89 -10.70 -1.53
CA GLN A 712 -0.30 -9.61 -2.31
C GLN A 712 -0.58 -9.76 -3.79
N ARG A 713 -0.94 -8.66 -4.45
CA ARG A 713 -1.23 -8.63 -5.88
C ARG A 713 0.07 -8.67 -6.69
N LYS A 714 0.27 -9.69 -7.53
CA LYS A 714 1.40 -9.79 -8.47
C LYS A 714 0.93 -9.43 -9.88
N GLY A 715 0.81 -8.13 -10.16
CA GLY A 715 0.41 -7.63 -11.48
C GLY A 715 -0.93 -8.19 -11.96
N VAL A 716 -0.94 -8.79 -13.16
CA VAL A 716 -2.12 -9.46 -13.74
C VAL A 716 -2.22 -10.94 -13.34
N ALA A 717 -1.22 -11.50 -12.66
CA ALA A 717 -1.19 -12.93 -12.33
C ALA A 717 -2.14 -13.32 -11.19
N GLY A 718 -2.68 -12.34 -10.46
CA GLY A 718 -3.60 -12.53 -9.33
C GLY A 718 -3.03 -12.11 -7.98
N TYR A 719 -3.64 -12.63 -6.90
CA TYR A 719 -3.26 -12.40 -5.51
C TYR A 719 -2.63 -13.66 -4.92
N PHE A 720 -1.44 -13.54 -4.36
CA PHE A 720 -0.65 -14.66 -3.87
C PHE A 720 -0.45 -14.53 -2.37
N ASN A 721 -0.71 -15.61 -1.64
CA ASN A 721 -0.38 -15.66 -0.22
C ASN A 721 1.14 -15.51 -0.04
N GLN A 722 1.55 -14.65 0.89
CA GLN A 722 2.95 -14.42 1.26
C GLN A 722 3.28 -14.97 2.65
N SER A 723 2.29 -15.48 3.38
CA SER A 723 2.48 -15.97 4.74
C SER A 723 2.91 -17.42 4.77
N SER A 724 3.82 -17.75 5.67
CA SER A 724 4.18 -19.14 5.95
C SER A 724 4.69 -19.25 7.38
N TYR A 725 4.97 -20.47 7.81
CA TYR A 725 5.55 -20.79 9.10
C TYR A 725 6.97 -21.30 8.91
N ILE A 726 7.81 -21.14 9.92
CA ILE A 726 9.00 -21.97 10.08
C ILE A 726 8.68 -23.05 11.11
N MET A 727 8.85 -24.30 10.69
CA MET A 727 8.56 -25.49 11.47
C MET A 727 9.86 -26.15 11.91
N MET A 728 9.84 -26.83 13.06
CA MET A 728 10.96 -27.57 13.59
C MET A 728 10.48 -28.90 14.19
N ILE A 729 11.18 -29.99 13.87
CA ILE A 729 10.99 -31.29 14.54
C ILE A 729 11.91 -31.35 15.75
N ASP A 730 11.35 -31.43 16.96
CA ASP A 730 12.09 -31.43 18.21
C ASP A 730 11.29 -32.17 19.29
N ASP A 731 11.95 -32.99 20.11
CA ASP A 731 11.33 -33.94 21.04
C ASP A 731 10.22 -34.82 20.41
N LEU A 732 10.43 -35.30 19.18
CA LEU A 732 9.45 -36.04 18.37
C LEU A 732 8.13 -35.27 18.15
N ARG A 733 8.18 -33.93 18.22
CA ARG A 733 7.05 -33.04 17.97
C ARG A 733 7.40 -32.04 16.91
N ILE A 734 6.41 -31.71 16.08
CA ILE A 734 6.52 -30.61 15.13
C ILE A 734 6.08 -29.33 15.86
N LYS A 735 6.98 -28.35 15.97
CA LYS A 735 6.76 -27.06 16.64
C LYS A 735 6.86 -25.94 15.60
N THR A 736 5.97 -24.96 15.67
CA THR A 736 6.13 -23.69 14.97
C THR A 736 7.12 -22.84 15.74
N ILE A 737 8.15 -22.31 15.07
CA ILE A 737 9.16 -21.44 15.67
C ILE A 737 9.13 -20.01 15.14
N GLU A 738 8.40 -19.77 14.04
CA GLU A 738 8.05 -18.45 13.50
C GLU A 738 6.68 -18.50 12.78
#